data_AF-A0A7M2AFT6-F1
#
_entry.id   AF-A0A7M2AFT6-F1
#
_cell.length_a   1.000
_cell.length_b   1.000
_cell.length_c   1.000
_cell.angle_alpha   90.00
_cell.angle_beta   90.00
_cell.angle_gamma   90.00
#
_symmetry.space_group_name_H-M   'P 1'
#
loop_
_entity.id
_entity.type
_entity.pdbx_description
1 polymer ?
#
loop_
_entity_poly.entity_id
_entity_poly.type
_entity_poly.pdbx_seq_one_letter_code
_entity_poly.pdbx_strand_id
1 'polypeptide(L)'
;MQFRKIISMLLILVLIAPWLAAPAGKVSAEASYLAPGNNGLLTIKYVNENSIELQWKYAESGSSTPPDVNYQVYISNDSDLENMEEISGTLGHPYGDPINGSESTDGTFSKIITDLIEGDTYYFNVVVKDRNLETAYQMQSIEFTVQLSELDQYNELKKNADRGNSNDFIPEVISLLSNEQFIVEPDFKSLPVGDQEAIAQYLLDIEPPTSNGYENKGQVEFLVQLALKALEVTRQIGGPASRFALDDLYAKQAERGQHFDYPSPEDRFYQLINLYLNSSEIDKRTTAYLYELRLKNTTSISRVLKYTETAVEKTPFINRANTIEEMLGSLQKFRDIQRDILSYNTANPENPMMSFPLDMSKMDNLAPEVLEQLIDHMINQRPSGGYASFEAIQTAFNQFFPGNETDALAAVNAAKSNSNINAMILAMEDPELGITLPNGYGALSLQERTFVAKFLIDYVKNDYKNKDQVQYMIDLGVLAQSIWGQKELDLLQNKLDLLAQQLVDGPNYFNDQQTYVLRSMGQQHLDRSKVDKGVFAYKYLHLVAFERLEGAFKGDIVNPDIVLNLFSMPLESFEKAASIPLMDQWLDHAMNEWIAGEAFFNKYKFRRTGALDLSKRAELNPEGRKELAEWVLNEQDSYEDVGNLQYVINQFFTAPNVTGNDINNTITGLDDRMEISFNGKLNWIDVASIQKFDFSGDKTVWVRYKAISDEMPGRAVKIVFTANGDSSNGNGSTPNPGGSTGGGSSTTAPVTSTPAPTSKQEQIVVDVNGANGTNLTKTPITRTTEANGMMKDLVKMSEAIAKESVEKAKQLNMNTARIVIPDTKDAVSETSIELPKAAVKQLNDGGLNLEISTANAVISVPTRSIAGFDQDLYFRVVPLKKESERKEVEERAKKEHLIQQITPNSNVKVLARPVEIETNMQSHEVTLTLPLRDSLPTDPAARQQVLDNLAVYIEHSDGTRELIRGKLVKLSDSSEGIEFTVNKFSTFTLVVVDGLNASQGSHNPYINGFGADFRPDAFVTRAQMAAMLARNLSEEARTASASSVNYTDVSATHWAASDIQKAQSAGIMNGMNATQFAPEGSITRAQMATIAYRWMQQQSTDATSSTSQATDGAVFTDVSADLWASDAITYVQSAGLMTGYNDGTFKPDDKLTRAEAVKVLNVLFKRTPATGVNTPSFTDVPATHWAYADIEAAAQK
;
A
#
# COMPACT_ATOMS: atom_id res chain seq x y z
N MET A 1 44.96 -50.12 9.10
CA MET A 1 45.67 -50.99 8.13
C MET A 1 44.71 -51.30 6.99
N GLN A 2 45.25 -51.44 5.79
CA GLN A 2 44.56 -51.36 4.50
C GLN A 2 43.56 -52.50 4.24
N PHE A 3 42.40 -52.21 3.64
CA PHE A 3 42.14 -52.46 2.21
C PHE A 3 40.82 -51.79 1.77
N ARG A 4 40.92 -50.96 0.72
CA ARG A 4 39.80 -50.54 -0.14
C ARG A 4 39.22 -51.76 -0.86
N LYS A 5 37.92 -51.76 -1.19
CA LYS A 5 37.42 -51.61 -2.58
C LYS A 5 35.92 -51.93 -2.78
N ILE A 6 35.27 -50.99 -3.48
CA ILE A 6 34.21 -51.15 -4.49
C ILE A 6 32.80 -51.45 -3.95
N ILE A 7 31.88 -50.48 -4.07
CA ILE A 7 30.85 -50.44 -5.14
C ILE A 7 30.45 -48.96 -5.34
N SER A 8 30.56 -48.50 -6.58
CA SER A 8 30.09 -47.20 -7.06
C SER A 8 29.07 -47.51 -8.17
N MET A 9 27.86 -46.96 -8.03
CA MET A 9 27.12 -46.24 -9.08
C MET A 9 26.75 -46.99 -10.38
N LEU A 10 25.44 -47.19 -10.66
CA LEU A 10 24.64 -46.43 -11.66
C LEU A 10 23.30 -47.14 -12.00
N LEU A 11 22.18 -46.49 -11.66
CA LEU A 11 21.19 -45.85 -12.56
C LEU A 11 20.74 -46.53 -13.90
N ILE A 12 19.40 -46.62 -14.02
CA ILE A 12 18.48 -46.45 -15.19
C ILE A 12 18.40 -47.51 -16.33
N LEU A 13 17.22 -48.15 -16.49
CA LEU A 13 16.22 -48.00 -17.58
C LEU A 13 15.22 -49.19 -17.51
N VAL A 14 13.94 -49.03 -17.16
CA VAL A 14 12.80 -48.41 -17.89
C VAL A 14 12.07 -49.41 -18.82
N LEU A 15 10.83 -49.77 -18.46
CA LEU A 15 9.58 -49.83 -19.27
C LEU A 15 8.64 -51.00 -18.91
N ILE A 16 7.45 -50.62 -18.44
CA ILE A 16 6.11 -51.13 -18.80
C ILE A 16 5.92 -52.65 -18.85
N ALA A 17 5.08 -53.17 -17.94
CA ALA A 17 4.02 -54.10 -18.34
C ALA A 17 2.78 -53.95 -17.43
N PRO A 18 1.57 -53.80 -18.01
CA PRO A 18 0.30 -53.99 -17.31
C PRO A 18 0.14 -55.46 -16.90
N TRP A 19 -0.92 -55.78 -16.17
CA TRP A 19 -1.55 -57.12 -16.13
C TRP A 19 -0.92 -58.14 -17.09
N LEU A 20 -0.25 -59.16 -16.54
CA LEU A 20 -0.02 -60.51 -17.09
C LEU A 20 1.07 -61.19 -16.22
N ALA A 21 0.71 -61.68 -15.03
CA ALA A 21 1.36 -62.92 -14.61
C ALA A 21 0.95 -63.94 -15.67
N ALA A 22 1.89 -64.45 -16.46
CA ALA A 22 1.60 -65.58 -17.33
C ALA A 22 0.98 -66.67 -16.45
N PRO A 23 -0.19 -67.25 -16.81
CA PRO A 23 -0.70 -68.39 -16.06
C PRO A 23 0.40 -69.45 -16.03
N ALA A 24 0.58 -70.11 -14.88
CA ALA A 24 1.43 -71.30 -14.78
C ALA A 24 1.23 -72.13 -16.06
N GLY A 25 2.31 -72.37 -16.80
CA GLY A 25 2.25 -73.01 -18.11
C GLY A 25 1.61 -74.38 -17.97
N LYS A 26 0.68 -74.74 -18.85
CA LYS A 26 0.16 -76.12 -18.91
C LYS A 26 1.27 -77.03 -19.42
N VAL A 27 1.62 -78.07 -18.65
CA VAL A 27 2.53 -79.12 -19.09
C VAL A 27 1.73 -80.38 -19.42
N SER A 28 2.03 -80.96 -20.58
CA SER A 28 1.57 -82.27 -21.02
C SER A 28 2.59 -83.32 -20.58
N ALA A 29 2.16 -84.35 -19.87
CA ALA A 29 2.98 -85.54 -19.65
C ALA A 29 3.06 -86.37 -20.96
N GLU A 30 4.08 -86.10 -21.79
CA GLU A 30 4.44 -86.98 -22.91
C GLU A 30 5.55 -87.98 -22.50
N ALA A 31 5.56 -89.15 -23.15
CA ALA A 31 6.32 -90.35 -22.77
C ALA A 31 7.86 -90.27 -22.96
N SER A 32 8.45 -89.08 -23.02
CA SER A 32 9.90 -88.89 -23.07
C SER A 32 10.32 -87.82 -22.07
N TYR A 33 11.21 -88.22 -21.16
CA TYR A 33 11.81 -87.40 -20.10
C TYR A 33 12.26 -86.03 -20.64
N LEU A 34 11.70 -84.94 -20.09
CA LEU A 34 12.15 -83.57 -20.34
C LEU A 34 13.34 -83.25 -19.42
N ALA A 35 14.31 -82.46 -19.92
CA ALA A 35 15.45 -82.01 -19.12
C ALA A 35 15.02 -80.97 -18.05
N PRO A 36 15.63 -80.96 -16.85
CA PRO A 36 15.35 -79.96 -15.81
C PRO A 36 15.59 -78.52 -16.29
N GLY A 37 14.69 -77.56 -15.97
CA GLY A 37 14.97 -76.12 -16.12
C GLY A 37 14.10 -75.26 -17.06
N ASN A 38 12.80 -75.54 -17.23
CA ASN A 38 11.90 -74.66 -18.01
C ASN A 38 10.88 -73.94 -17.10
N ASN A 39 11.11 -72.65 -16.87
CA ASN A 39 10.55 -71.80 -15.80
C ASN A 39 9.04 -71.49 -15.92
N GLY A 40 8.13 -72.35 -15.43
CA GLY A 40 6.69 -71.98 -15.50
C GLY A 40 5.66 -72.68 -14.62
N LEU A 41 6.03 -73.46 -13.60
CA LEU A 41 5.06 -74.33 -12.90
C LEU A 41 4.71 -73.94 -11.45
N LEU A 42 5.61 -73.26 -10.73
CA LEU A 42 5.37 -72.77 -9.38
C LEU A 42 5.46 -71.23 -9.35
N THR A 43 4.58 -70.60 -8.57
CA THR A 43 4.66 -69.17 -8.26
C THR A 43 4.70 -68.99 -6.75
N ILE A 44 5.67 -68.19 -6.28
CA ILE A 44 5.88 -67.90 -4.87
C ILE A 44 5.58 -66.42 -4.63
N LYS A 45 4.81 -66.11 -3.59
CA LYS A 45 4.49 -64.75 -3.17
C LYS A 45 4.68 -64.61 -1.66
N TYR A 46 5.36 -63.56 -1.20
CA TYR A 46 5.46 -63.28 0.24
C TYR A 46 4.08 -62.91 0.82
N VAL A 47 3.76 -63.45 1.99
CA VAL A 47 2.50 -63.20 2.70
C VAL A 47 2.72 -62.33 3.92
N ASN A 48 3.70 -62.67 4.77
CA ASN A 48 4.09 -61.87 5.95
C ASN A 48 5.52 -62.24 6.42
N GLU A 49 5.89 -61.77 7.62
CA GLU A 49 7.23 -61.89 8.25
C GLU A 49 7.78 -63.31 8.40
N ASN A 50 6.95 -64.35 8.35
CA ASN A 50 7.39 -65.74 8.44
C ASN A 50 6.63 -66.69 7.49
N SER A 51 5.99 -66.16 6.44
CA SER A 51 5.20 -66.98 5.53
C SER A 51 5.19 -66.54 4.07
N ILE A 52 5.04 -67.53 3.20
CA ILE A 52 4.87 -67.37 1.75
C ILE A 52 3.62 -68.12 1.29
N GLU A 53 3.01 -67.65 0.21
CA GLU A 53 1.97 -68.34 -0.54
C GLU A 53 2.60 -68.99 -1.77
N LEU A 54 2.39 -70.30 -1.89
CA LEU A 54 2.81 -71.12 -3.01
C LEU A 54 1.59 -71.46 -3.87
N GLN A 55 1.65 -71.19 -5.17
CA GLN A 55 0.57 -71.49 -6.11
C GLN A 55 1.05 -72.33 -7.30
N TRP A 56 0.24 -73.31 -7.71
CA TRP A 56 0.49 -74.21 -8.84
C TRP A 56 -0.82 -74.72 -9.49
N LYS A 57 -0.76 -75.32 -10.70
CA LYS A 57 -1.92 -75.88 -11.42
C LYS A 57 -1.76 -77.40 -11.66
N TYR A 58 -2.86 -78.08 -12.00
CA TYR A 58 -2.86 -79.51 -12.40
C TYR A 58 -2.07 -79.83 -13.68
N ALA A 59 -1.62 -81.09 -13.79
CA ALA A 59 -1.17 -81.71 -15.05
C ALA A 59 -2.25 -81.82 -16.10
N GLU A 60 -1.86 -81.62 -17.36
CA GLU A 60 -2.40 -82.30 -18.55
C GLU A 60 -1.69 -83.67 -18.81
N SER A 61 -2.36 -84.77 -19.20
CA SER A 61 -1.69 -85.88 -19.92
C SER A 61 -2.50 -86.29 -21.15
N GLY A 62 -1.83 -86.50 -22.28
CA GLY A 62 -2.45 -87.01 -23.51
C GLY A 62 -2.71 -88.52 -23.51
N SER A 63 -2.14 -89.28 -22.58
CA SER A 63 -2.24 -90.75 -22.52
C SER A 63 -3.09 -91.28 -21.36
N SER A 64 -3.47 -90.43 -20.41
CA SER A 64 -4.08 -90.82 -19.12
C SER A 64 -5.18 -89.81 -18.75
N THR A 65 -6.39 -90.25 -18.37
CA THR A 65 -7.50 -89.34 -17.97
C THR A 65 -7.50 -89.11 -16.44
N PRO A 66 -7.91 -87.92 -15.94
CA PRO A 66 -8.09 -87.70 -14.50
C PRO A 66 -9.04 -88.77 -13.91
N PRO A 67 -8.69 -89.42 -12.80
CA PRO A 67 -7.83 -88.91 -11.72
C PRO A 67 -6.39 -89.48 -11.68
N ASP A 68 -5.92 -90.12 -12.76
CA ASP A 68 -4.72 -90.96 -12.70
C ASP A 68 -3.37 -90.22 -12.85
N VAL A 69 -3.37 -88.89 -12.98
CA VAL A 69 -2.16 -88.05 -12.97
C VAL A 69 -2.29 -87.00 -11.87
N ASN A 70 -1.35 -86.99 -10.91
CA ASN A 70 -1.40 -86.07 -9.77
C ASN A 70 -0.07 -85.31 -9.60
N TYR A 71 -0.16 -84.05 -9.15
CA TYR A 71 0.97 -83.15 -8.90
C TYR A 71 1.08 -82.94 -7.39
N GLN A 72 2.26 -83.14 -6.85
CA GLN A 72 2.56 -82.92 -5.44
C GLN A 72 3.78 -82.03 -5.29
N VAL A 73 3.72 -81.08 -4.37
CA VAL A 73 4.85 -80.19 -4.09
C VAL A 73 5.46 -80.56 -2.75
N TYR A 74 6.78 -80.61 -2.68
CA TYR A 74 7.54 -80.97 -1.48
C TYR A 74 8.51 -79.87 -1.11
N ILE A 75 8.77 -79.70 0.19
CA ILE A 75 9.78 -78.79 0.72
C ILE A 75 11.05 -79.58 1.08
N SER A 76 12.22 -79.02 0.78
CA SER A 76 13.54 -79.59 1.07
C SER A 76 14.52 -78.53 1.57
N ASN A 77 15.56 -78.98 2.25
CA ASN A 77 16.66 -78.18 2.78
C ASN A 77 17.99 -78.38 1.99
N ASP A 78 17.98 -79.20 0.94
CA ASP A 78 19.17 -79.51 0.11
C ASP A 78 18.98 -78.97 -1.32
N SER A 79 20.04 -78.40 -1.90
CA SER A 79 20.03 -77.68 -3.17
C SER A 79 20.13 -78.58 -4.42
N ASP A 80 20.54 -79.83 -4.23
CA ASP A 80 21.07 -80.68 -5.32
C ASP A 80 20.21 -81.95 -5.53
N LEU A 81 18.90 -81.87 -5.32
CA LEU A 81 17.98 -83.00 -5.50
C LEU A 81 17.48 -83.07 -6.95
N GLU A 82 17.81 -84.14 -7.66
CA GLU A 82 17.49 -84.29 -9.09
C GLU A 82 16.54 -85.47 -9.40
N ASN A 83 16.27 -86.35 -8.42
CA ASN A 83 15.43 -87.54 -8.62
C ASN A 83 14.59 -87.92 -7.40
N MET A 84 13.64 -88.86 -7.60
CA MET A 84 12.69 -89.27 -6.56
C MET A 84 13.33 -90.06 -5.41
N GLU A 85 14.47 -90.71 -5.63
CA GLU A 85 15.19 -91.45 -4.58
C GLU A 85 15.86 -90.48 -3.60
N GLU A 86 16.37 -89.36 -4.10
CA GLU A 86 16.93 -88.25 -3.31
C GLU A 86 15.85 -87.47 -2.55
N ILE A 87 14.69 -87.23 -3.17
CA ILE A 87 13.54 -86.54 -2.54
C ILE A 87 12.87 -87.43 -1.47
N SER A 88 12.82 -88.75 -1.67
CA SER A 88 12.25 -89.69 -0.68
C SER A 88 13.24 -90.09 0.43
N GLY A 89 14.55 -90.08 0.15
CA GLY A 89 15.61 -90.40 1.11
C GLY A 89 15.85 -89.31 2.18
N THR A 90 15.48 -88.07 1.91
CA THR A 90 15.58 -86.93 2.83
C THR A 90 14.44 -86.85 3.86
N LEU A 91 13.45 -87.76 3.81
CA LEU A 91 12.23 -87.79 4.65
C LEU A 91 12.43 -88.25 6.13
N GLY A 92 13.63 -88.11 6.68
CA GLY A 92 14.00 -88.60 8.03
C GLY A 92 13.68 -87.67 9.22
N HIS A 93 13.01 -86.53 9.01
CA HIS A 93 12.60 -85.55 10.05
C HIS A 93 11.31 -84.81 9.61
N PRO A 94 10.55 -84.11 10.49
CA PRO A 94 9.08 -84.01 10.45
C PRO A 94 8.43 -83.12 9.37
N TYR A 95 9.02 -82.97 8.18
CA TYR A 95 8.50 -82.14 7.08
C TYR A 95 8.22 -82.93 5.78
N GLY A 96 7.87 -84.22 5.91
CA GLY A 96 7.83 -85.18 4.81
C GLY A 96 6.47 -85.49 4.16
N ASP A 97 5.44 -84.66 4.37
CA ASP A 97 4.15 -84.83 3.69
C ASP A 97 4.04 -83.87 2.49
N PRO A 98 3.40 -84.28 1.39
CA PRO A 98 3.16 -83.39 0.25
C PRO A 98 2.39 -82.15 0.71
N ILE A 99 2.81 -80.99 0.23
CA ILE A 99 2.15 -79.70 0.50
C ILE A 99 0.76 -79.74 -0.12
N ASN A 100 -0.25 -79.94 0.73
CA ASN A 100 -1.64 -79.98 0.30
C ASN A 100 -2.23 -78.55 0.28
N GLY A 101 -2.46 -78.03 -0.94
CA GLY A 101 -3.11 -76.74 -1.18
C GLY A 101 -4.63 -76.84 -1.24
N SER A 102 -5.31 -75.69 -1.13
CA SER A 102 -6.76 -75.59 -1.36
C SER A 102 -7.02 -75.40 -2.86
N GLU A 103 -7.89 -76.23 -3.43
CA GLU A 103 -8.22 -76.19 -4.86
C GLU A 103 -9.25 -75.10 -5.17
N SER A 104 -8.95 -74.27 -6.17
CA SER A 104 -9.86 -73.30 -6.77
C SER A 104 -10.64 -73.93 -7.94
N THR A 105 -11.82 -73.39 -8.25
CA THR A 105 -12.69 -73.87 -9.34
C THR A 105 -12.07 -73.86 -10.74
N ASP A 106 -10.93 -73.20 -10.92
CA ASP A 106 -10.17 -73.11 -12.16
C ASP A 106 -8.98 -74.09 -12.26
N GLY A 107 -8.84 -75.00 -11.29
CA GLY A 107 -7.78 -76.02 -11.26
C GLY A 107 -6.43 -75.52 -10.76
N THR A 108 -6.42 -74.39 -10.03
CA THR A 108 -5.25 -73.85 -9.33
C THR A 108 -5.28 -74.25 -7.86
N PHE A 109 -4.14 -74.65 -7.30
CA PHE A 109 -3.94 -74.88 -5.88
C PHE A 109 -3.13 -73.75 -5.26
N SER A 110 -3.47 -73.38 -4.04
CA SER A 110 -2.69 -72.46 -3.22
C SER A 110 -2.46 -73.00 -1.81
N LYS A 111 -1.26 -72.79 -1.25
CA LYS A 111 -0.94 -73.07 0.14
C LYS A 111 -0.05 -71.99 0.74
N ILE A 112 -0.41 -71.52 1.94
CA ILE A 112 0.46 -70.68 2.77
C ILE A 112 1.37 -71.60 3.59
N ILE A 113 2.68 -71.38 3.48
CA ILE A 113 3.74 -72.01 4.28
C ILE A 113 4.15 -71.01 5.35
N THR A 114 4.01 -71.38 6.62
CA THR A 114 4.32 -70.54 7.78
C THR A 114 5.61 -71.00 8.48
N ASP A 115 6.06 -70.23 9.47
CA ASP A 115 7.20 -70.56 10.35
C ASP A 115 8.56 -70.62 9.62
N LEU A 116 8.72 -69.85 8.54
CA LEU A 116 9.99 -69.73 7.82
C LEU A 116 11.00 -68.88 8.60
N ILE A 117 12.26 -69.34 8.59
CA ILE A 117 13.39 -68.72 9.29
C ILE A 117 14.18 -67.82 8.34
N GLU A 118 14.49 -66.61 8.79
CA GLU A 118 15.26 -65.61 8.03
C GLU A 118 16.67 -66.10 7.70
N GLY A 119 17.09 -65.93 6.45
CA GLY A 119 18.42 -66.31 5.95
C GLY A 119 18.56 -67.78 5.57
N ASP A 120 17.56 -68.61 5.88
CA ASP A 120 17.50 -69.99 5.38
C ASP A 120 16.97 -70.02 3.95
N THR A 121 17.54 -70.90 3.14
CA THR A 121 17.05 -71.16 1.78
C THR A 121 16.14 -72.38 1.80
N TYR A 122 14.90 -72.18 1.36
CA TYR A 122 13.91 -73.24 1.24
C TYR A 122 13.76 -73.65 -0.21
N TYR A 123 13.74 -74.95 -0.43
CA TYR A 123 13.71 -75.53 -1.77
C TYR A 123 12.40 -76.26 -2.01
N PHE A 124 11.66 -75.85 -3.05
CA PHE A 124 10.36 -76.44 -3.40
C PHE A 124 10.48 -77.28 -4.66
N ASN A 125 10.07 -78.54 -4.56
CA ASN A 125 10.20 -79.54 -5.60
C ASN A 125 8.81 -79.99 -6.08
N VAL A 126 8.58 -80.01 -7.39
CA VAL A 126 7.32 -80.50 -7.98
C VAL A 126 7.50 -81.93 -8.42
N VAL A 127 6.62 -82.83 -7.99
CA VAL A 127 6.62 -84.24 -8.36
C VAL A 127 5.34 -84.58 -9.12
N VAL A 128 5.49 -85.30 -10.23
CA VAL A 128 4.37 -85.79 -11.05
C VAL A 128 4.38 -87.31 -11.05
N LYS A 129 3.19 -87.89 -10.84
CA LYS A 129 2.98 -89.34 -10.78
C LYS A 129 1.92 -89.79 -11.77
N ASP A 130 2.30 -90.68 -12.68
CA ASP A 130 1.40 -91.48 -13.54
C ASP A 130 1.61 -92.97 -13.17
N ARG A 131 0.60 -93.83 -13.36
CA ARG A 131 0.34 -95.15 -12.72
C ARG A 131 1.50 -96.10 -12.42
N ASN A 132 2.71 -95.93 -12.97
CA ASN A 132 3.87 -96.77 -12.65
C ASN A 132 5.23 -96.04 -12.63
N LEU A 133 5.29 -94.70 -12.78
CA LEU A 133 6.55 -93.95 -12.80
C LEU A 133 6.40 -92.60 -12.09
N GLU A 134 7.35 -92.29 -11.22
CA GLU A 134 7.47 -91.03 -10.49
C GLU A 134 8.58 -90.19 -11.14
N THR A 135 8.27 -88.94 -11.50
CA THR A 135 9.26 -88.02 -12.10
C THR A 135 9.24 -86.70 -11.35
N ALA A 136 10.41 -86.25 -10.89
CA ALA A 136 10.59 -84.94 -10.28
C ALA A 136 10.82 -83.88 -11.37
N TYR A 137 10.21 -82.71 -11.21
CA TYR A 137 10.37 -81.55 -12.06
C TYR A 137 10.97 -80.38 -11.26
N GLN A 138 11.71 -79.55 -12.00
CA GLN A 138 12.49 -78.39 -11.60
C GLN A 138 12.25 -77.84 -10.18
N MET A 139 13.35 -77.74 -9.46
CA MET A 139 13.47 -77.17 -8.14
C MET A 139 13.41 -75.63 -8.20
N GLN A 140 12.54 -75.02 -7.40
CA GLN A 140 12.53 -73.57 -7.18
C GLN A 140 13.03 -73.28 -5.76
N SER A 141 14.14 -72.56 -5.66
CA SER A 141 14.67 -72.09 -4.38
C SER A 141 14.14 -70.69 -4.07
N ILE A 142 13.94 -70.44 -2.78
CA ILE A 142 13.79 -69.08 -2.26
C ILE A 142 14.66 -68.94 -1.01
N GLU A 143 15.59 -68.00 -1.04
CA GLU A 143 16.24 -67.54 0.19
C GLU A 143 15.21 -66.68 0.92
N PHE A 144 14.76 -67.14 2.09
CA PHE A 144 13.73 -66.44 2.83
C PHE A 144 14.34 -65.25 3.55
N THR A 145 14.31 -64.10 2.91
CA THR A 145 14.62 -62.82 3.53
C THR A 145 13.32 -62.21 4.06
N VAL A 146 13.30 -61.84 5.34
CA VAL A 146 12.15 -61.16 5.93
C VAL A 146 12.02 -59.79 5.27
N GLN A 147 10.96 -59.61 4.48
CA GLN A 147 10.52 -58.28 4.07
C GLN A 147 9.83 -57.65 5.28
N LEU A 148 10.63 -57.06 6.16
CA LEU A 148 10.12 -56.28 7.29
C LEU A 148 9.18 -55.20 6.76
N SER A 149 8.05 -54.96 7.43
CA SER A 149 7.23 -53.79 7.12
C SER A 149 8.04 -52.51 7.31
N GLU A 150 7.66 -51.40 6.69
CA GLU A 150 8.39 -50.13 6.87
C GLU A 150 8.48 -49.72 8.35
N LEU A 151 7.45 -50.06 9.16
CA LEU A 151 7.48 -49.84 10.61
C LEU A 151 8.48 -50.75 11.32
N ASP A 152 8.55 -52.03 10.94
CA ASP A 152 9.50 -52.98 11.55
C ASP A 152 10.94 -52.67 11.15
N GLN A 153 11.16 -52.24 9.90
CA GLN A 153 12.45 -51.70 9.44
C GLN A 153 12.86 -50.49 10.27
N TYR A 154 11.93 -49.55 10.52
CA TYR A 154 12.18 -48.37 11.35
C TYR A 154 12.52 -48.76 12.81
N ASN A 155 11.75 -49.68 13.40
CA ASN A 155 11.96 -50.15 14.76
C ASN A 155 13.31 -50.89 14.93
N GLU A 156 13.72 -51.69 13.96
CA GLU A 156 15.04 -52.34 13.96
C GLU A 156 16.19 -51.34 13.76
N LEU A 157 16.03 -50.36 12.86
CA LEU A 157 16.99 -49.26 12.72
C LEU A 157 17.16 -48.51 14.04
N LYS A 158 16.06 -48.24 14.76
CA LYS A 158 16.10 -47.59 16.08
C LYS A 158 16.86 -48.44 17.11
N LYS A 159 16.55 -49.73 17.22
CA LYS A 159 17.27 -50.65 18.14
C LYS A 159 18.77 -50.74 17.83
N ASN A 160 19.13 -50.70 16.55
CA ASN A 160 20.53 -50.72 16.12
C ASN A 160 21.24 -49.40 16.41
N ALA A 161 20.56 -48.26 16.20
CA ALA A 161 21.04 -46.95 16.60
C ALA A 161 21.28 -46.85 18.12
N ASP A 162 20.40 -47.44 18.94
CA ASP A 162 20.54 -47.46 20.41
C ASP A 162 21.74 -48.33 20.89
N ARG A 163 22.17 -49.30 20.08
CA ARG A 163 23.36 -50.15 20.34
C ARG A 163 24.65 -49.55 19.78
N GLY A 164 24.55 -48.58 18.87
CA GLY A 164 25.65 -48.01 18.11
C GLY A 164 25.72 -46.49 18.21
N ASN A 165 26.34 -45.85 17.21
CA ASN A 165 26.30 -44.40 17.06
C ASN A 165 25.10 -44.03 16.18
N SER A 166 24.11 -43.35 16.75
CA SER A 166 22.86 -42.98 16.05
C SER A 166 23.10 -42.25 14.72
N ASN A 167 24.17 -41.45 14.64
CA ASN A 167 24.51 -40.69 13.44
C ASN A 167 24.79 -41.57 12.21
N ASP A 168 25.24 -42.81 12.44
CA ASP A 168 25.60 -43.73 11.36
C ASP A 168 24.35 -44.28 10.63
N PHE A 169 23.16 -44.10 11.20
CA PHE A 169 21.87 -44.61 10.69
C PHE A 169 20.94 -43.51 10.13
N ILE A 170 21.37 -42.25 10.15
CA ILE A 170 20.58 -41.11 9.63
C ILE A 170 20.19 -41.33 8.15
N PRO A 171 21.10 -41.73 7.23
CA PRO A 171 20.76 -41.90 5.82
C PRO A 171 19.66 -42.95 5.58
N GLU A 172 19.70 -44.06 6.31
CA GLU A 172 18.72 -45.15 6.24
C GLU A 172 17.35 -44.68 6.74
N VAL A 173 17.31 -43.91 7.84
CA VAL A 173 16.07 -43.32 8.35
C VAL A 173 15.49 -42.31 7.37
N ILE A 174 16.31 -41.42 6.77
CA ILE A 174 15.84 -40.47 5.73
C ILE A 174 15.25 -41.22 4.54
N SER A 175 15.91 -42.29 4.08
CA SER A 175 15.42 -43.12 2.98
C SER A 175 14.05 -43.71 3.28
N LEU A 176 13.86 -44.20 4.51
CA LEU A 176 12.60 -44.81 4.94
C LEU A 176 11.48 -43.77 5.11
N LEU A 177 11.77 -42.63 5.73
CA LEU A 177 10.81 -41.53 5.89
C LEU A 177 10.44 -40.86 4.56
N SER A 178 11.29 -40.96 3.54
CA SER A 178 10.99 -40.47 2.18
C SER A 178 10.06 -41.38 1.38
N ASN A 179 9.65 -42.53 1.94
CA ASN A 179 8.65 -43.41 1.35
C ASN A 179 7.24 -42.88 1.67
N GLU A 180 6.53 -42.41 0.63
CA GLU A 180 5.17 -41.87 0.71
C GLU A 180 4.12 -42.88 1.23
N GLN A 181 4.43 -44.18 1.26
CA GLN A 181 3.57 -45.19 1.88
C GLN A 181 3.74 -45.28 3.40
N PHE A 182 4.90 -44.84 3.91
CA PHE A 182 5.24 -44.83 5.32
C PHE A 182 4.88 -43.51 6.00
N ILE A 183 5.32 -42.38 5.42
CA ILE A 183 4.97 -41.02 5.87
C ILE A 183 4.13 -40.36 4.78
N VAL A 184 2.85 -40.12 5.06
CA VAL A 184 1.89 -39.57 4.08
C VAL A 184 1.86 -38.04 4.15
N GLU A 185 1.86 -37.48 5.35
CA GLU A 185 1.89 -36.04 5.57
C GLU A 185 2.81 -35.72 6.76
N PRO A 186 3.83 -34.86 6.60
CA PRO A 186 4.17 -34.01 5.45
C PRO A 186 4.80 -34.78 4.28
N ASP A 187 4.95 -34.14 3.11
CA ASP A 187 5.83 -34.62 2.03
C ASP A 187 7.30 -34.51 2.48
N PHE A 188 7.77 -35.53 3.23
CA PHE A 188 9.10 -35.57 3.83
C PHE A 188 10.21 -35.48 2.78
N LYS A 189 10.00 -36.09 1.62
CA LYS A 189 10.96 -36.13 0.51
C LYS A 189 11.23 -34.74 -0.07
N SER A 190 10.24 -33.85 -0.05
CA SER A 190 10.37 -32.47 -0.51
C SER A 190 11.08 -31.53 0.47
N LEU A 191 11.30 -31.95 1.72
CA LEU A 191 11.92 -31.11 2.74
C LEU A 191 13.40 -30.81 2.40
N PRO A 192 13.92 -29.64 2.82
CA PRO A 192 15.35 -29.37 2.77
C PRO A 192 16.18 -30.47 3.44
N VAL A 193 17.32 -30.83 2.85
CA VAL A 193 18.18 -31.92 3.35
C VAL A 193 18.55 -31.73 4.83
N GLY A 194 18.87 -30.49 5.25
CA GLY A 194 19.17 -30.21 6.65
C GLY A 194 17.98 -30.44 7.61
N ASP A 195 16.75 -30.31 7.13
CA ASP A 195 15.55 -30.59 7.92
C ASP A 195 15.30 -32.10 8.01
N GLN A 196 15.50 -32.82 6.91
CA GLN A 196 15.41 -34.27 6.87
C GLN A 196 16.40 -34.90 7.87
N GLU A 197 17.64 -34.42 7.88
CA GLU A 197 18.68 -34.83 8.83
C GLU A 197 18.31 -34.49 10.29
N ALA A 198 17.82 -33.27 10.55
CA ALA A 198 17.44 -32.86 11.90
C ALA A 198 16.26 -33.67 12.46
N ILE A 199 15.26 -33.96 11.63
CA ILE A 199 14.08 -34.77 11.99
C ILE A 199 14.49 -36.23 12.21
N ALA A 200 15.29 -36.81 11.31
CA ALA A 200 15.81 -38.17 11.45
C ALA A 200 16.62 -38.33 12.74
N GLN A 201 17.50 -37.35 13.05
CA GLN A 201 18.27 -37.35 14.29
C GLN A 201 17.37 -37.28 15.53
N TYR A 202 16.37 -36.39 15.54
CA TYR A 202 15.40 -36.30 16.65
C TYR A 202 14.65 -37.62 16.87
N LEU A 203 14.20 -38.24 15.79
CA LEU A 203 13.47 -39.53 15.81
C LEU A 203 14.35 -40.69 16.32
N LEU A 204 15.66 -40.66 16.03
CA LEU A 204 16.61 -41.62 16.57
C LEU A 204 16.96 -41.35 18.05
N ASP A 205 16.89 -40.11 18.51
CA ASP A 205 17.20 -39.73 19.89
C ASP A 205 16.02 -39.95 20.86
N ILE A 206 14.79 -39.93 20.37
CA ILE A 206 13.59 -40.10 21.22
C ILE A 206 13.29 -41.57 21.47
N GLU A 207 13.05 -41.92 22.74
CA GLU A 207 12.76 -43.31 23.13
C GLU A 207 11.32 -43.70 22.72
N PRO A 208 11.14 -44.91 22.14
CA PRO A 208 9.82 -45.43 21.81
C PRO A 208 8.99 -45.74 23.07
N PRO A 209 7.65 -45.81 22.95
CA PRO A 209 6.77 -46.08 24.10
C PRO A 209 6.94 -47.48 24.70
N THR A 210 7.45 -48.43 23.91
CA THR A 210 7.69 -49.82 24.35
C THR A 210 9.10 -50.28 24.02
N SER A 211 9.58 -51.33 24.71
CA SER A 211 10.86 -51.98 24.39
C SER A 211 10.90 -52.60 22.99
N ASN A 212 9.75 -52.76 22.34
CA ASN A 212 9.64 -53.32 20.99
C ASN A 212 9.69 -52.25 19.89
N GLY A 213 9.62 -50.97 20.25
CA GLY A 213 9.56 -49.84 19.31
C GLY A 213 8.18 -49.16 19.28
N TYR A 214 7.87 -48.53 18.16
CA TYR A 214 6.59 -47.90 17.87
C TYR A 214 5.58 -48.93 17.38
N GLU A 215 4.31 -48.77 17.78
CA GLU A 215 3.24 -49.74 17.56
C GLU A 215 2.56 -49.57 16.20
N ASN A 216 2.56 -48.36 15.63
CA ASN A 216 1.96 -48.07 14.34
C ASN A 216 2.66 -46.91 13.63
N LYS A 217 2.52 -46.83 12.30
CA LYS A 217 3.11 -45.74 11.49
C LYS A 217 2.62 -44.34 11.86
N GLY A 218 1.40 -44.23 12.40
CA GLY A 218 0.82 -42.95 12.83
C GLY A 218 1.57 -42.32 14.01
N GLN A 219 2.20 -43.12 14.87
CA GLN A 219 3.07 -42.61 15.94
C GLN A 219 4.35 -41.97 15.37
N VAL A 220 4.95 -42.59 14.36
CA VAL A 220 6.16 -42.08 13.70
C VAL A 220 5.83 -40.81 12.90
N GLU A 221 4.71 -40.83 12.15
CA GLU A 221 4.23 -39.68 11.39
C GLU A 221 3.90 -38.47 12.29
N PHE A 222 3.24 -38.69 13.44
CA PHE A 222 3.01 -37.63 14.42
C PHE A 222 4.32 -36.99 14.89
N LEU A 223 5.35 -37.81 15.18
CA LEU A 223 6.64 -37.30 15.64
C LEU A 223 7.36 -36.50 14.54
N VAL A 224 7.22 -36.87 13.26
CA VAL A 224 7.70 -36.07 12.11
C VAL A 224 7.02 -34.71 12.07
N GLN A 225 5.68 -34.68 12.19
CA GLN A 225 4.91 -33.42 12.20
C GLN A 225 5.26 -32.54 13.40
N LEU A 226 5.44 -33.13 14.59
CA LEU A 226 5.86 -32.41 15.79
C LEU A 226 7.28 -31.84 15.64
N ALA A 227 8.20 -32.60 15.03
CA ALA A 227 9.56 -32.17 14.74
C ALA A 227 9.59 -30.98 13.77
N LEU A 228 8.70 -30.96 12.77
CA LEU A 228 8.53 -29.82 11.87
C LEU A 228 8.05 -28.57 12.61
N LYS A 229 7.08 -28.68 13.51
CA LYS A 229 6.63 -27.54 14.32
C LYS A 229 7.73 -27.01 15.23
N ALA A 230 8.57 -27.89 15.76
CA ALA A 230 9.75 -27.47 16.52
C ALA A 230 10.79 -26.73 15.65
N LEU A 231 11.01 -27.17 14.41
CA LEU A 231 11.88 -26.47 13.45
C LEU A 231 11.30 -25.12 13.02
N GLU A 232 9.98 -25.02 12.88
CA GLU A 232 9.32 -23.74 12.60
C GLU A 232 9.58 -22.74 13.72
N VAL A 233 9.52 -23.17 14.98
CA VAL A 233 9.89 -22.34 16.13
C VAL A 233 11.35 -21.87 16.05
N THR A 234 12.31 -22.73 15.69
CA THR A 234 13.72 -22.28 15.59
C THR A 234 13.96 -21.26 14.48
N ARG A 235 13.16 -21.29 13.40
CA ARG A 235 13.25 -20.33 12.29
C ARG A 235 12.58 -19.00 12.57
N GLN A 236 11.47 -19.03 13.32
CA GLN A 236 10.67 -17.84 13.60
C GLN A 236 11.08 -17.13 14.90
N ILE A 237 12.01 -17.72 15.66
CA ILE A 237 12.46 -17.19 16.94
C ILE A 237 13.09 -15.78 16.78
N GLY A 238 12.72 -14.85 17.66
CA GLY A 238 13.16 -13.46 17.57
C GLY A 238 12.47 -12.61 16.51
N GLY A 239 11.50 -13.16 15.77
CA GLY A 239 10.62 -12.42 14.88
C GLY A 239 9.21 -12.17 15.47
N PRO A 240 8.41 -11.27 14.86
CA PRO A 240 7.02 -11.04 15.26
C PRO A 240 6.12 -12.28 15.09
N ALA A 241 6.56 -13.26 14.29
CA ALA A 241 5.86 -14.52 14.06
C ALA A 241 6.19 -15.63 15.08
N SER A 242 7.19 -15.43 15.96
CA SER A 242 7.63 -16.42 16.96
C SER A 242 6.47 -16.98 17.81
N ARG A 243 5.54 -16.10 18.20
CA ARG A 243 4.35 -16.48 18.97
C ARG A 243 3.38 -17.39 18.20
N PHE A 244 3.19 -17.19 16.90
CA PHE A 244 2.34 -18.06 16.09
C PHE A 244 2.95 -19.45 15.90
N ALA A 245 4.27 -19.51 15.67
CA ALA A 245 4.98 -20.79 15.60
C ALA A 245 4.90 -21.58 16.92
N LEU A 246 4.92 -20.88 18.06
CA LEU A 246 4.70 -21.50 19.37
C LEU A 246 3.25 -21.97 19.54
N ASP A 247 2.26 -21.17 19.15
CA ASP A 247 0.85 -21.60 19.20
C ASP A 247 0.62 -22.91 18.45
N ASP A 248 1.18 -23.04 17.24
CA ASP A 248 1.15 -24.26 16.45
C ASP A 248 1.88 -25.44 17.14
N LEU A 249 3.04 -25.18 17.74
CA LEU A 249 3.80 -26.21 18.46
C LEU A 249 3.05 -26.73 19.69
N TYR A 250 2.49 -25.84 20.52
CA TYR A 250 1.72 -26.21 21.71
C TYR A 250 0.41 -26.91 21.34
N ALA A 251 -0.25 -26.48 20.25
CA ALA A 251 -1.41 -27.18 19.72
C ALA A 251 -1.04 -28.61 19.30
N LYS A 252 0.10 -28.79 18.61
CA LYS A 252 0.55 -30.12 18.19
C LYS A 252 0.95 -31.00 19.37
N GLN A 253 1.56 -30.43 20.42
CA GLN A 253 1.86 -31.16 21.66
C GLN A 253 0.59 -31.62 22.39
N ALA A 254 -0.52 -30.87 22.30
CA ALA A 254 -1.79 -31.27 22.90
C ALA A 254 -2.41 -32.52 22.25
N GLU A 255 -2.12 -32.75 20.96
CA GLU A 255 -2.57 -33.94 20.21
C GLU A 255 -1.82 -35.22 20.59
N ARG A 256 -0.71 -35.13 21.33
CA ARG A 256 0.17 -36.26 21.65
C ARG A 256 -0.57 -37.44 22.31
N GLY A 257 -1.60 -37.16 23.11
CA GLY A 257 -2.39 -38.17 23.83
C GLY A 257 -3.33 -38.98 22.94
N GLN A 258 -3.49 -38.57 21.67
CA GLN A 258 -4.22 -39.33 20.66
C GLN A 258 -3.35 -40.43 20.02
N HIS A 259 -2.03 -40.32 20.15
CA HIS A 259 -1.05 -41.21 19.52
C HIS A 259 -0.27 -42.06 20.53
N PHE A 260 -0.11 -41.57 21.77
CA PHE A 260 0.64 -42.23 22.83
C PHE A 260 -0.16 -42.27 24.14
N ASP A 261 -0.13 -43.42 24.82
CA ASP A 261 -0.75 -43.59 26.14
C ASP A 261 0.03 -42.90 27.27
N TYR A 262 1.21 -42.35 26.96
CA TYR A 262 2.05 -41.56 27.86
C TYR A 262 2.54 -40.27 27.16
N PRO A 263 2.52 -39.10 27.82
CA PRO A 263 2.01 -38.86 29.18
C PRO A 263 0.49 -39.10 29.30
N SER A 264 0.01 -39.45 30.50
CA SER A 264 -1.42 -39.52 30.81
C SER A 264 -2.05 -38.13 30.66
N PRO A 265 -3.32 -37.99 30.23
CA PRO A 265 -4.01 -36.69 30.21
C PRO A 265 -4.01 -35.95 31.55
N GLU A 266 -3.85 -36.67 32.67
CA GLU A 266 -3.74 -36.11 34.03
C GLU A 266 -2.33 -35.58 34.35
N ASP A 267 -1.33 -35.93 33.54
CA ASP A 267 0.07 -35.55 33.78
C ASP A 267 0.27 -34.04 33.68
N ARG A 268 1.22 -33.57 34.50
CA ARG A 268 1.66 -32.17 34.55
C ARG A 268 1.96 -31.58 33.17
N PHE A 269 2.45 -32.41 32.25
CA PHE A 269 2.70 -32.04 30.86
C PHE A 269 1.46 -31.39 30.21
N TYR A 270 0.31 -32.06 30.16
CA TYR A 270 -0.89 -31.49 29.54
C TYR A 270 -1.47 -30.33 30.32
N GLN A 271 -1.29 -30.30 31.64
CA GLN A 271 -1.70 -29.15 32.45
C GLN A 271 -0.96 -27.88 32.00
N LEU A 272 0.36 -27.97 31.74
CA LEU A 272 1.18 -26.86 31.26
C LEU A 272 0.88 -26.49 29.79
N ILE A 273 0.66 -27.48 28.92
CA ILE A 273 0.24 -27.23 27.54
C ILE A 273 -1.10 -26.47 27.50
N ASN A 274 -2.10 -26.95 28.25
CA ASN A 274 -3.40 -26.30 28.35
C ASN A 274 -3.32 -24.92 29.02
N LEU A 275 -2.40 -24.74 29.97
CA LEU A 275 -2.13 -23.44 30.60
C LEU A 275 -1.68 -22.42 29.54
N TYR A 276 -0.72 -22.77 28.68
CA TYR A 276 -0.26 -21.91 27.59
C TYR A 276 -1.38 -21.62 26.58
N LEU A 277 -2.09 -22.65 26.09
CA LEU A 277 -3.11 -22.47 25.05
C LEU A 277 -4.24 -21.53 25.48
N ASN A 278 -4.63 -21.57 26.76
CA ASN A 278 -5.65 -20.72 27.38
C ASN A 278 -5.10 -19.43 28.01
N SER A 279 -3.83 -19.08 27.78
CA SER A 279 -3.22 -17.87 28.34
C SER A 279 -3.49 -16.63 27.49
N SER A 280 -3.32 -15.45 28.07
CA SER A 280 -3.57 -14.19 27.38
C SER A 280 -2.52 -13.90 26.30
N GLU A 281 -2.83 -12.95 25.42
CA GLU A 281 -1.90 -12.52 24.36
C GLU A 281 -0.52 -12.14 24.90
N ILE A 282 -0.49 -11.46 26.05
CA ILE A 282 0.73 -11.03 26.73
C ILE A 282 1.53 -12.25 27.22
N ASP A 283 0.86 -13.18 27.89
CA ASP A 283 1.51 -14.37 28.46
C ASP A 283 2.21 -15.19 27.37
N LYS A 284 1.51 -15.43 26.25
CA LYS A 284 2.06 -16.15 25.09
C LYS A 284 3.27 -15.43 24.48
N ARG A 285 3.20 -14.10 24.38
CA ARG A 285 4.33 -13.28 23.92
C ARG A 285 5.50 -13.34 24.89
N THR A 286 5.26 -13.35 26.19
CA THR A 286 6.34 -13.51 27.19
C THR A 286 6.97 -14.90 27.11
N THR A 287 6.20 -15.96 26.90
CA THR A 287 6.74 -17.30 26.64
C THR A 287 7.64 -17.30 25.40
N ALA A 288 7.31 -16.54 24.35
CA ALA A 288 8.16 -16.41 23.17
C ALA A 288 9.53 -15.77 23.46
N TYR A 289 9.58 -14.71 24.29
CA TYR A 289 10.85 -14.12 24.74
C TYR A 289 11.71 -15.12 25.54
N LEU A 290 11.09 -15.97 26.35
CA LEU A 290 11.80 -17.02 27.09
C LEU A 290 12.40 -18.07 26.15
N TYR A 291 11.68 -18.44 25.10
CA TYR A 291 12.20 -19.31 24.04
C TYR A 291 13.38 -18.68 23.34
N GLU A 292 13.27 -17.41 22.94
CA GLU A 292 14.35 -16.69 22.28
C GLU A 292 15.60 -16.64 23.14
N LEU A 293 15.47 -16.25 24.41
CA LEU A 293 16.59 -16.18 25.35
C LEU A 293 17.31 -17.53 25.50
N ARG A 294 16.55 -18.63 25.48
CA ARG A 294 17.10 -19.97 25.71
C ARG A 294 17.63 -20.64 24.44
N LEU A 295 17.06 -20.35 23.29
CA LEU A 295 17.25 -21.13 22.06
C LEU A 295 17.93 -20.36 20.92
N LYS A 296 18.32 -19.10 21.11
CA LYS A 296 18.95 -18.24 20.08
C LYS A 296 20.17 -18.86 19.36
N ASN A 297 20.86 -19.81 20.00
CA ASN A 297 22.02 -20.50 19.43
C ASN A 297 21.79 -22.00 19.18
N THR A 298 20.53 -22.45 19.05
CA THR A 298 20.25 -23.86 18.83
C THR A 298 19.20 -24.11 17.76
N THR A 299 19.53 -25.01 16.84
CA THR A 299 18.63 -25.59 15.84
C THR A 299 18.10 -26.95 16.29
N SER A 300 18.37 -27.37 17.53
CA SER A 300 18.05 -28.71 18.03
C SER A 300 16.58 -28.85 18.40
N ILE A 301 15.85 -29.65 17.63
CA ILE A 301 14.45 -30.03 17.86
C ILE A 301 14.24 -30.52 19.30
N SER A 302 15.09 -31.43 19.78
CA SER A 302 15.03 -31.98 21.13
C SER A 302 15.13 -30.90 22.23
N ARG A 303 15.91 -29.84 22.00
CA ARG A 303 16.01 -28.73 22.96
C ARG A 303 14.77 -27.83 22.96
N VAL A 304 14.18 -27.58 21.79
CA VAL A 304 12.91 -26.84 21.68
C VAL A 304 11.82 -27.57 22.45
N LEU A 305 11.66 -28.87 22.20
CA LEU A 305 10.61 -29.68 22.80
C LEU A 305 10.79 -29.84 24.31
N LYS A 306 12.03 -30.03 24.79
CA LYS A 306 12.34 -30.10 26.24
C LYS A 306 12.09 -28.79 26.98
N TYR A 307 12.15 -27.65 26.28
CA TYR A 307 11.98 -26.35 26.93
C TYR A 307 10.51 -25.94 27.11
N THR A 308 9.58 -26.62 26.44
CA THR A 308 8.13 -26.37 26.49
C THR A 308 7.59 -26.21 27.90
N GLU A 309 7.76 -27.21 28.76
CA GLU A 309 7.24 -27.14 30.13
C GLU A 309 7.91 -26.02 30.95
N THR A 310 9.25 -25.94 30.91
CA THR A 310 10.01 -24.94 31.66
C THR A 310 9.69 -23.50 31.22
N ALA A 311 9.41 -23.28 29.94
CA ALA A 311 9.06 -21.95 29.43
C ALA A 311 7.70 -21.50 29.97
N VAL A 312 6.69 -22.38 29.99
CA VAL A 312 5.38 -22.08 30.60
C VAL A 312 5.55 -21.81 32.10
N GLU A 313 6.30 -22.64 32.83
CA GLU A 313 6.52 -22.45 34.27
C GLU A 313 7.20 -21.11 34.61
N LYS A 314 8.13 -20.69 33.75
CA LYS A 314 8.83 -19.41 33.88
C LYS A 314 8.01 -18.23 33.38
N THR A 315 6.91 -18.45 32.67
CA THR A 315 6.06 -17.38 32.17
C THR A 315 5.35 -16.68 33.35
N PRO A 316 5.47 -15.35 33.47
CA PRO A 316 4.75 -14.56 34.46
C PRO A 316 3.30 -14.33 34.00
N PHE A 317 2.37 -15.18 34.44
CA PHE A 317 0.94 -15.05 34.15
C PHE A 317 0.31 -13.89 34.94
N ILE A 318 0.67 -12.65 34.60
CA ILE A 318 0.29 -11.44 35.36
C ILE A 318 -1.22 -11.25 35.46
N ASN A 319 -1.97 -11.64 34.44
CA ASN A 319 -3.44 -11.57 34.44
C ASN A 319 -4.11 -12.62 35.35
N ARG A 320 -3.36 -13.62 35.81
CA ARG A 320 -3.83 -14.65 36.75
C ARG A 320 -3.37 -14.40 38.19
N ALA A 321 -2.50 -13.42 38.42
CA ALA A 321 -2.02 -13.07 39.75
C ALA A 321 -3.10 -12.33 40.54
N ASN A 322 -3.73 -12.99 41.52
CA ASN A 322 -4.84 -12.43 42.30
C ASN A 322 -4.43 -12.05 43.73
N THR A 323 -3.23 -12.46 44.14
CA THR A 323 -2.66 -12.11 45.45
C THR A 323 -1.42 -11.24 45.28
N ILE A 324 -1.04 -10.54 46.35
CA ILE A 324 0.21 -9.76 46.41
C ILE A 324 1.43 -10.65 46.10
N GLU A 325 1.47 -11.87 46.63
CA GLU A 325 2.56 -12.82 46.40
C GLU A 325 2.67 -13.25 44.93
N GLU A 326 1.54 -13.56 44.30
CA GLU A 326 1.51 -13.94 42.88
C GLU A 326 1.87 -12.78 41.96
N MET A 327 1.42 -11.57 42.27
CA MET A 327 1.73 -10.37 41.49
C MET A 327 3.21 -10.00 41.64
N LEU A 328 3.75 -10.05 42.86
CA LEU A 328 5.18 -9.89 43.09
C LEU A 328 6.00 -10.89 42.27
N GLY A 329 5.62 -12.17 42.31
CA GLY A 329 6.28 -13.22 41.55
C GLY A 329 6.26 -12.95 40.04
N SER A 330 5.15 -12.44 39.50
CA SER A 330 5.05 -12.04 38.09
C SER A 330 5.96 -10.86 37.74
N LEU A 331 5.94 -9.79 38.54
CA LEU A 331 6.78 -8.59 38.30
C LEU A 331 8.27 -8.91 38.42
N GLN A 332 8.67 -9.75 39.39
CA GLN A 332 10.05 -10.21 39.53
C GLN A 332 10.51 -11.01 38.32
N LYS A 333 9.68 -11.93 37.82
CA LYS A 333 9.97 -12.70 36.60
C LYS A 333 10.10 -11.80 35.37
N PHE A 334 9.25 -10.78 35.22
CA PHE A 334 9.39 -9.79 34.13
C PHE A 334 10.73 -9.07 34.19
N ARG A 335 11.12 -8.60 35.37
CA ARG A 335 12.41 -7.96 35.60
C ARG A 335 13.58 -8.90 35.29
N ASP A 336 13.49 -10.17 35.70
CA ASP A 336 14.54 -11.15 35.44
C ASP A 336 14.69 -11.40 33.93
N ILE A 337 13.58 -11.51 33.19
CA ILE A 337 13.59 -11.62 31.71
C ILE A 337 14.26 -10.39 31.08
N GLN A 338 13.88 -9.17 31.49
CA GLN A 338 14.49 -7.93 31.02
C GLN A 338 16.02 -7.93 31.24
N ARG A 339 16.46 -8.28 32.45
CA ARG A 339 17.87 -8.29 32.82
C ARG A 339 18.65 -9.34 32.05
N ASP A 340 18.08 -10.52 31.84
CA ASP A 340 18.73 -11.59 31.09
C ASP A 340 18.88 -11.22 29.61
N ILE A 341 17.86 -10.59 29.01
CA ILE A 341 17.92 -10.06 27.64
C ILE A 341 18.97 -8.94 27.52
N LEU A 342 19.00 -7.99 28.47
CA LEU A 342 19.99 -6.92 28.49
C LEU A 342 21.41 -7.47 28.63
N SER A 343 21.60 -8.45 29.51
CA SER A 343 22.89 -9.12 29.72
C SER A 343 23.33 -9.87 28.47
N TYR A 344 22.41 -10.58 27.81
CA TYR A 344 22.68 -11.25 26.55
C TYR A 344 23.08 -10.25 25.45
N ASN A 345 22.32 -9.17 25.28
CA ASN A 345 22.57 -8.14 24.26
C ASN A 345 23.90 -7.43 24.47
N THR A 346 24.26 -7.19 25.73
CA THR A 346 25.56 -6.62 26.10
C THR A 346 26.71 -7.56 25.73
N ALA A 347 26.55 -8.87 25.93
CA ALA A 347 27.55 -9.86 25.59
C ALA A 347 27.62 -10.17 24.08
N ASN A 348 26.57 -9.89 23.31
CA ASN A 348 26.43 -10.27 21.90
C ASN A 348 25.99 -9.07 21.02
N PRO A 349 26.82 -8.01 20.90
CA PRO A 349 26.44 -6.77 20.22
C PRO A 349 26.25 -6.93 18.70
N GLU A 350 26.82 -7.97 18.09
CA GLU A 350 26.66 -8.24 16.64
C GLU A 350 25.32 -8.91 16.30
N ASN A 351 24.63 -9.51 17.27
CA ASN A 351 23.33 -10.16 17.07
C ASN A 351 22.43 -10.01 18.32
N PRO A 352 22.01 -8.77 18.66
CA PRO A 352 21.19 -8.53 19.84
C PRO A 352 19.78 -9.13 19.66
N MET A 353 19.17 -9.56 20.77
CA MET A 353 17.74 -9.88 20.86
C MET A 353 16.92 -8.61 20.85
N MET A 354 15.65 -8.73 20.46
CA MET A 354 14.69 -7.64 20.68
C MET A 354 14.65 -7.29 22.17
N SER A 355 14.66 -5.99 22.47
CA SER A 355 14.52 -5.52 23.85
C SER A 355 13.22 -6.03 24.47
N PHE A 356 13.25 -6.31 25.77
CA PHE A 356 12.04 -6.67 26.48
C PHE A 356 11.11 -5.44 26.55
N PRO A 357 9.80 -5.57 26.27
CA PRO A 357 8.91 -4.41 26.14
C PRO A 357 8.58 -3.68 27.46
N LEU A 358 8.97 -4.26 28.61
CA LEU A 358 8.76 -3.67 29.92
C LEU A 358 10.11 -3.20 30.49
N ASP A 359 10.09 -2.03 31.13
CA ASP A 359 11.15 -1.56 32.01
C ASP A 359 10.73 -1.62 33.48
N MET A 360 11.28 -2.63 34.16
CA MET A 360 11.09 -2.93 35.57
C MET A 360 12.28 -2.47 36.43
N SER A 361 13.23 -1.71 35.86
CA SER A 361 14.47 -1.28 36.55
C SER A 361 14.21 -0.51 37.85
N LYS A 362 13.09 0.24 37.90
CA LYS A 362 12.67 1.00 39.09
C LYS A 362 12.35 0.10 40.30
N MET A 363 12.21 -1.22 40.11
CA MET A 363 12.05 -2.18 41.22
C MET A 363 13.34 -2.48 41.99
N ASP A 364 14.52 -2.29 41.39
CA ASP A 364 15.78 -2.80 41.95
C ASP A 364 16.18 -2.16 43.28
N ASN A 365 15.66 -0.95 43.56
CA ASN A 365 16.02 -0.16 44.73
C ASN A 365 14.82 0.16 45.65
N LEU A 366 13.69 -0.54 45.48
CA LEU A 366 12.52 -0.30 46.33
C LEU A 366 12.68 -0.93 47.71
N ALA A 367 12.34 -0.15 48.75
CA ALA A 367 12.16 -0.70 50.08
C ALA A 367 10.99 -1.72 50.09
N PRO A 368 11.03 -2.78 50.92
CA PRO A 368 9.98 -3.80 50.94
C PRO A 368 8.57 -3.23 51.12
N GLU A 369 8.41 -2.19 51.92
CA GLU A 369 7.12 -1.54 52.19
C GLU A 369 6.59 -0.77 50.97
N VAL A 370 7.48 -0.23 50.13
CA VAL A 370 7.13 0.47 48.88
C VAL A 370 6.85 -0.53 47.77
N LEU A 371 7.56 -1.66 47.74
CA LEU A 371 7.31 -2.75 46.82
C LEU A 371 5.92 -3.36 47.04
N GLU A 372 5.48 -3.53 48.30
CA GLU A 372 4.13 -3.99 48.61
C GLU A 372 3.06 -3.02 48.11
N GLN A 373 3.29 -1.71 48.22
CA GLN A 373 2.40 -0.68 47.68
C GLN A 373 2.36 -0.67 46.14
N LEU A 374 3.49 -0.89 45.48
CA LEU A 374 3.56 -1.05 44.03
C LEU A 374 2.73 -2.24 43.57
N ILE A 375 2.82 -3.36 44.29
CA ILE A 375 2.06 -4.56 43.96
C ILE A 375 0.56 -4.32 44.13
N ASP A 376 0.15 -3.72 45.24
CA ASP A 376 -1.25 -3.37 45.48
C ASP A 376 -1.77 -2.39 44.40
N HIS A 377 -0.95 -1.42 44.00
CA HIS A 377 -1.24 -0.52 42.90
C HIS A 377 -1.46 -1.29 41.58
N MET A 378 -0.55 -2.21 41.22
CA MET A 378 -0.69 -3.02 40.01
C MET A 378 -1.97 -3.88 40.03
N ILE A 379 -2.33 -4.46 41.17
CA ILE A 379 -3.60 -5.20 41.30
C ILE A 379 -4.81 -4.27 41.11
N ASN A 380 -4.77 -3.07 41.71
CA ASN A 380 -5.87 -2.10 41.65
C ASN A 380 -6.03 -1.41 40.29
N GLN A 381 -4.95 -1.20 39.54
CA GLN A 381 -4.99 -0.62 38.19
C GLN A 381 -5.30 -1.64 37.10
N ARG A 382 -5.32 -2.94 37.42
CA ARG A 382 -5.61 -3.97 36.43
C ARG A 382 -7.09 -3.89 35.98
N PRO A 383 -7.38 -3.74 34.68
CA PRO A 383 -8.75 -3.71 34.17
C PRO A 383 -9.51 -5.03 34.44
N SER A 384 -10.84 -5.00 34.37
CA SER A 384 -11.70 -6.18 34.61
C SER A 384 -11.45 -7.35 33.66
N GLY A 385 -10.89 -7.09 32.47
CA GLY A 385 -10.42 -8.11 31.51
C GLY A 385 -8.94 -8.48 31.62
N GLY A 386 -8.22 -7.96 32.62
CA GLY A 386 -6.76 -8.03 32.70
C GLY A 386 -6.07 -6.95 31.86
N TYR A 387 -4.74 -6.91 31.92
CA TYR A 387 -3.93 -6.08 31.03
C TYR A 387 -4.01 -6.62 29.59
N ALA A 388 -4.25 -5.71 28.64
CA ALA A 388 -4.42 -6.05 27.22
C ALA A 388 -3.10 -5.98 26.41
N SER A 389 -2.11 -5.21 26.86
CA SER A 389 -0.81 -5.04 26.23
C SER A 389 0.33 -4.86 27.25
N PHE A 390 1.58 -5.03 26.81
CA PHE A 390 2.75 -4.66 27.62
C PHE A 390 2.75 -3.16 27.97
N GLU A 391 2.29 -2.31 27.05
CA GLU A 391 2.11 -0.87 27.31
C GLU A 391 1.17 -0.62 28.49
N ALA A 392 0.02 -1.30 28.56
CA ALA A 392 -0.89 -1.16 29.70
C ALA A 392 -0.28 -1.60 31.03
N ILE A 393 0.59 -2.63 31.02
CA ILE A 393 1.36 -3.04 32.20
C ILE A 393 2.37 -1.96 32.57
N GLN A 394 3.12 -1.44 31.59
CA GLN A 394 4.14 -0.42 31.81
C GLN A 394 3.52 0.89 32.31
N THR A 395 2.38 1.32 31.77
CA THR A 395 1.64 2.51 32.20
C THR A 395 1.22 2.37 33.66
N ALA A 396 0.59 1.25 34.04
CA ALA A 396 0.21 1.01 35.43
C ALA A 396 1.45 0.96 36.36
N PHE A 397 2.54 0.33 35.92
CA PHE A 397 3.79 0.29 36.68
C PHE A 397 4.38 1.69 36.88
N ASN A 398 4.40 2.51 35.82
CA ASN A 398 4.95 3.85 35.86
C ASN A 398 4.12 4.81 36.71
N GLN A 399 2.79 4.68 36.71
CA GLN A 399 1.87 5.51 37.51
C GLN A 399 2.11 5.42 39.03
N PHE A 400 2.71 4.33 39.50
CA PHE A 400 3.00 4.16 40.93
C PHE A 400 4.06 5.13 41.46
N PHE A 401 5.05 5.51 40.65
CA PHE A 401 6.15 6.33 41.13
C PHE A 401 5.87 7.83 40.87
N PRO A 402 5.84 8.68 41.91
CA PRO A 402 5.62 10.11 41.74
C PRO A 402 6.81 10.76 41.03
N GLY A 403 6.55 11.44 39.90
CA GLY A 403 7.58 12.11 39.09
C GLY A 403 8.15 11.28 37.93
N ASN A 404 7.42 10.26 37.44
CA ASN A 404 7.88 9.34 36.40
C ASN A 404 7.82 9.88 34.95
N GLU A 405 8.32 11.09 34.72
CA GLU A 405 9.10 11.31 33.50
C GLU A 405 10.46 10.67 33.77
N THR A 406 10.70 9.47 33.26
CA THR A 406 12.09 9.13 32.92
C THR A 406 12.50 10.24 31.96
N ASP A 407 13.46 11.08 32.33
CA ASP A 407 13.94 12.15 31.47
C ASP A 407 14.54 11.49 30.22
N ALA A 408 13.71 11.17 29.23
CA ALA A 408 14.08 10.44 28.02
C ALA A 408 15.17 11.21 27.26
N LEU A 409 15.22 12.54 27.46
CA LEU A 409 16.30 13.39 27.03
C LEU A 409 17.63 13.09 27.75
N ALA A 410 17.62 12.75 29.04
CA ALA A 410 18.81 12.28 29.75
C ALA A 410 19.33 10.94 29.20
N ALA A 411 18.47 10.04 28.74
CA ALA A 411 18.88 8.81 28.07
C ALA A 411 19.58 9.10 26.73
N VAL A 412 19.04 10.02 25.94
CA VAL A 412 19.67 10.52 24.70
C VAL A 412 21.05 11.13 25.01
N ASN A 413 21.14 12.00 26.02
CA ASN A 413 22.40 12.65 26.41
C ASN A 413 23.44 11.67 26.98
N ALA A 414 23.00 10.66 27.75
CA ALA A 414 23.88 9.61 28.24
C ALA A 414 24.41 8.73 27.10
N ALA A 415 23.55 8.34 26.14
CA ALA A 415 23.96 7.60 24.96
C ALA A 415 24.98 8.39 24.13
N LYS A 416 24.75 9.70 23.98
CA LYS A 416 25.67 10.63 23.31
C LYS A 416 27.02 10.74 24.00
N SER A 417 27.03 11.04 25.30
CA SER A 417 28.28 11.22 26.06
C SER A 417 29.14 9.97 26.09
N ASN A 418 28.52 8.78 25.99
CA ASN A 418 29.22 7.50 25.95
C ASN A 418 29.52 7.01 24.52
N SER A 419 29.15 7.79 23.49
CA SER A 419 29.21 7.39 22.08
C SER A 419 28.58 6.01 21.82
N ASN A 420 27.52 5.68 22.56
CA ASN A 420 26.86 4.38 22.51
C ASN A 420 25.70 4.43 21.50
N ILE A 421 25.97 3.90 20.32
CA ILE A 421 25.03 3.89 19.18
C ILE A 421 23.76 3.11 19.51
N ASN A 422 23.87 1.92 20.11
CA ASN A 422 22.70 1.08 20.40
C ASN A 422 21.81 1.74 21.46
N ALA A 423 22.42 2.34 22.48
CA ALA A 423 21.68 3.13 23.47
C ALA A 423 21.01 4.36 22.83
N MET A 424 21.66 4.98 21.85
CA MET A 424 21.10 6.13 21.14
C MET A 424 19.88 5.72 20.29
N ILE A 425 19.95 4.60 19.56
CA ILE A 425 18.80 4.06 18.81
C ILE A 425 17.61 3.81 19.75
N LEU A 426 17.85 3.13 20.89
CA LEU A 426 16.79 2.86 21.87
C LEU A 426 16.20 4.14 22.46
N ALA A 427 17.04 5.13 22.81
CA ALA A 427 16.58 6.40 23.37
C ALA A 427 15.78 7.24 22.35
N MET A 428 16.13 7.17 21.06
CA MET A 428 15.38 7.85 19.99
C MET A 428 14.04 7.18 19.67
N GLU A 429 13.95 5.86 19.82
CA GLU A 429 12.73 5.08 19.58
C GLU A 429 11.84 4.98 20.83
N ASP A 430 12.24 5.60 21.95
CA ASP A 430 11.49 5.64 23.20
C ASP A 430 10.25 6.54 23.06
N PRO A 431 9.02 5.99 23.19
CA PRO A 431 7.80 6.78 23.13
C PRO A 431 7.74 7.90 24.19
N GLU A 432 8.41 7.73 25.34
CA GLU A 432 8.46 8.72 26.42
C GLU A 432 9.32 9.94 26.07
N LEU A 433 10.16 9.86 25.02
CA LEU A 433 10.85 11.04 24.47
C LEU A 433 9.87 12.05 23.86
N GLY A 434 8.65 11.62 23.52
CA GLY A 434 7.57 12.47 23.06
C GLY A 434 7.86 13.15 21.72
N ILE A 435 8.62 12.47 20.85
CA ILE A 435 8.95 12.85 19.48
C ILE A 435 8.19 11.98 18.47
N THR A 436 8.01 12.49 17.26
CA THR A 436 7.36 11.78 16.15
C THR A 436 8.42 11.38 15.12
N LEU A 437 8.69 10.08 14.97
CA LEU A 437 9.70 9.63 14.01
C LEU A 437 9.33 10.02 12.56
N PRO A 438 10.29 10.50 11.74
CA PRO A 438 10.05 10.89 10.36
C PRO A 438 9.44 9.78 9.51
N ASN A 439 8.60 10.16 8.54
CA ASN A 439 8.11 9.25 7.52
C ASN A 439 9.27 8.53 6.83
N GLY A 440 9.21 7.20 6.79
CA GLY A 440 10.27 6.36 6.23
C GLY A 440 11.32 5.89 7.24
N TYR A 441 11.38 6.45 8.47
CA TYR A 441 12.28 5.97 9.52
C TYR A 441 12.07 4.47 9.81
N GLY A 442 10.81 4.04 9.91
CA GLY A 442 10.47 2.62 10.12
C GLY A 442 10.91 1.69 8.98
N ALA A 443 11.06 2.21 7.75
CA ALA A 443 11.52 1.46 6.59
C ALA A 443 13.06 1.44 6.46
N LEU A 444 13.79 2.22 7.27
CA LEU A 444 15.25 2.23 7.28
C LEU A 444 15.79 0.88 7.78
N SER A 445 16.81 0.39 7.10
CA SER A 445 17.63 -0.73 7.54
C SER A 445 18.38 -0.40 8.83
N LEU A 446 18.86 -1.43 9.54
CA LEU A 446 19.64 -1.22 10.76
C LEU A 446 20.91 -0.38 10.53
N GLN A 447 21.55 -0.50 9.36
CA GLN A 447 22.72 0.30 9.01
C GLN A 447 22.37 1.79 8.82
N GLU A 448 21.20 2.08 8.26
CA GLU A 448 20.70 3.44 8.10
C GLU A 448 20.26 4.04 9.43
N ARG A 449 19.60 3.27 10.31
CA ARG A 449 19.29 3.70 11.68
C ARG A 449 20.56 3.94 12.51
N THR A 450 21.57 3.10 12.32
CA THR A 450 22.91 3.29 12.90
C THR A 450 23.53 4.60 12.43
N PHE A 451 23.35 4.95 11.15
CA PHE A 451 23.78 6.25 10.63
C PHE A 451 23.04 7.40 11.33
N VAL A 452 21.71 7.36 11.46
CA VAL A 452 20.95 8.42 12.13
C VAL A 452 21.38 8.56 13.60
N ALA A 453 21.59 7.45 14.31
CA ALA A 453 22.09 7.48 15.68
C ALA A 453 23.50 8.10 15.78
N LYS A 454 24.42 7.73 14.88
CA LYS A 454 25.75 8.38 14.79
C LYS A 454 25.64 9.85 14.46
N PHE A 455 24.71 10.23 13.58
CA PHE A 455 24.46 11.62 13.21
C PHE A 455 24.09 12.46 14.44
N LEU A 456 23.22 11.95 15.31
CA LEU A 456 22.88 12.59 16.58
C LEU A 456 24.05 12.66 17.57
N ILE A 457 24.96 11.68 17.55
CA ILE A 457 26.13 11.64 18.42
C ILE A 457 27.21 12.63 17.94
N ASP A 458 27.52 12.62 16.65
CA ASP A 458 28.73 13.24 16.09
C ASP A 458 28.53 14.71 15.70
N TYR A 459 27.33 15.09 15.22
CA TYR A 459 27.09 16.42 14.65
C TYR A 459 26.57 17.46 15.65
N VAL A 460 26.14 17.04 16.85
CA VAL A 460 25.80 17.98 17.94
C VAL A 460 26.95 18.00 18.93
N LYS A 461 27.51 19.17 19.24
CA LYS A 461 28.67 19.25 20.14
C LYS A 461 28.31 19.11 21.63
N ASN A 462 27.20 19.72 22.03
CA ASN A 462 26.74 19.75 23.43
C ASN A 462 25.60 18.76 23.63
N ASP A 463 25.17 18.59 24.89
CA ASP A 463 23.97 17.85 25.21
C ASP A 463 22.71 18.51 24.61
N TYR A 464 21.75 17.68 24.23
CA TYR A 464 20.41 18.09 23.84
C TYR A 464 19.67 18.67 25.06
N LYS A 465 19.03 19.81 24.86
CA LYS A 465 18.34 20.58 25.90
C LYS A 465 16.85 20.33 25.97
N ASN A 466 16.26 19.84 24.88
CA ASN A 466 14.84 19.51 24.78
C ASN A 466 14.64 18.48 23.65
N LYS A 467 13.44 17.90 23.61
CA LYS A 467 13.04 16.93 22.59
C LYS A 467 13.00 17.50 21.17
N ASP A 468 12.73 18.80 21.02
CA ASP A 468 12.63 19.46 19.71
C ASP A 468 13.98 19.48 18.99
N GLN A 469 15.08 19.67 19.73
CA GLN A 469 16.44 19.54 19.20
C GLN A 469 16.74 18.11 18.75
N VAL A 470 16.25 17.10 19.47
CA VAL A 470 16.42 15.69 19.11
C VAL A 470 15.62 15.39 17.84
N GLN A 471 14.34 15.76 17.81
CA GLN A 471 13.46 15.64 16.64
C GLN A 471 14.11 16.24 15.39
N TYR A 472 14.56 17.50 15.48
CA TYR A 472 15.19 18.20 14.36
C TYR A 472 16.39 17.42 13.79
N MET A 473 17.25 16.88 14.65
CA MET A 473 18.43 16.13 14.21
C MET A 473 18.06 14.78 13.57
N ILE A 474 16.99 14.13 14.05
CA ILE A 474 16.47 12.90 13.43
C ILE A 474 15.90 13.22 12.05
N ASP A 475 15.08 14.26 11.94
CA ASP A 475 14.50 14.69 10.67
C ASP A 475 15.58 14.99 9.64
N LEU A 476 16.62 15.73 10.04
CA LEU A 476 17.73 16.11 9.18
C LEU A 476 18.57 14.90 8.75
N GLY A 477 18.85 13.96 9.67
CA GLY A 477 19.58 12.73 9.37
C GLY A 477 18.80 11.83 8.39
N VAL A 478 17.51 11.63 8.63
CA VAL A 478 16.64 10.84 7.74
C VAL A 478 16.53 11.50 6.36
N LEU A 479 16.38 12.82 6.31
CA LEU A 479 16.32 13.56 5.05
C LEU A 479 17.62 13.44 4.25
N ALA A 480 18.78 13.55 4.89
CA ALA A 480 20.08 13.36 4.24
C ALA A 480 20.22 11.96 3.64
N GLN A 481 19.85 10.91 4.38
CA GLN A 481 19.83 9.53 3.89
C GLN A 481 18.86 9.36 2.71
N SER A 482 17.69 10.00 2.79
CA SER A 482 16.66 9.97 1.76
C SER A 482 17.07 10.69 0.45
N ILE A 483 17.92 11.72 0.55
CA ILE A 483 18.53 12.42 -0.60
C ILE A 483 19.61 11.54 -1.25
N TRP A 484 20.48 10.93 -0.44
CA TRP A 484 21.51 10.00 -0.92
C TRP A 484 20.93 8.81 -1.70
N GLY A 485 19.77 8.34 -1.25
CA GLY A 485 19.02 7.24 -1.84
C GLY A 485 18.38 7.51 -3.21
N GLN A 486 18.25 8.78 -3.62
CA GLN A 486 17.26 9.19 -4.61
C GLN A 486 17.62 8.83 -6.06
N LYS A 487 16.61 8.44 -6.85
CA LYS A 487 16.72 8.07 -8.28
C LYS A 487 15.81 8.86 -9.22
N GLU A 488 14.92 9.67 -8.66
CA GLU A 488 13.93 10.47 -9.39
C GLU A 488 14.17 11.96 -9.14
N LEU A 489 14.31 12.72 -10.22
CA LEU A 489 14.74 14.13 -10.21
C LEU A 489 13.71 15.07 -9.56
N ASP A 490 12.44 14.90 -9.88
CA ASP A 490 11.31 15.64 -9.33
C ASP A 490 11.17 15.43 -7.81
N LEU A 491 11.27 14.18 -7.36
CA LEU A 491 11.27 13.88 -5.93
C LEU A 491 12.54 14.40 -5.23
N LEU A 492 13.69 14.44 -5.91
CA LEU A 492 14.89 15.05 -5.36
C LEU A 492 14.69 16.55 -5.15
N GLN A 493 14.13 17.26 -6.13
CA GLN A 493 13.93 18.70 -6.07
C GLN A 493 13.12 19.10 -4.82
N ASN A 494 12.02 18.40 -4.55
CA ASN A 494 11.21 18.61 -3.34
C ASN A 494 12.00 18.37 -2.05
N LYS A 495 12.85 17.33 -2.03
CA LYS A 495 13.70 17.03 -0.87
C LYS A 495 14.81 18.06 -0.66
N LEU A 496 15.35 18.65 -1.73
CA LEU A 496 16.34 19.72 -1.65
C LEU A 496 15.72 21.01 -1.10
N ASP A 497 14.50 21.35 -1.49
CA ASP A 497 13.75 22.47 -0.89
C ASP A 497 13.45 22.20 0.59
N LEU A 498 13.07 20.98 0.95
CA LEU A 498 12.87 20.59 2.35
C LEU A 498 14.17 20.66 3.16
N LEU A 499 15.29 20.20 2.59
CA LEU A 499 16.61 20.31 3.22
C LEU A 499 16.96 21.78 3.43
N ALA A 500 16.77 22.62 2.41
CA ALA A 500 17.00 24.05 2.50
C ALA A 500 16.23 24.69 3.65
N GLN A 501 14.94 24.37 3.77
CA GLN A 501 14.08 24.87 4.84
C GLN A 501 14.54 24.39 6.21
N GLN A 502 14.87 23.10 6.37
CA GLN A 502 15.41 22.60 7.64
C GLN A 502 16.73 23.27 8.03
N LEU A 503 17.62 23.53 7.09
CA LEU A 503 18.86 24.26 7.38
C LEU A 503 18.58 25.72 7.79
N VAL A 504 17.56 26.36 7.19
CA VAL A 504 17.11 27.72 7.56
C VAL A 504 16.52 27.75 8.97
N ASP A 505 15.78 26.72 9.35
CA ASP A 505 15.13 26.60 10.67
C ASP A 505 16.10 26.21 11.79
N GLY A 506 17.30 25.73 11.45
CA GLY A 506 18.32 25.29 12.41
C GLY A 506 18.51 26.24 13.62
N PRO A 507 18.63 27.57 13.43
CA PRO A 507 18.81 28.52 14.54
C PRO A 507 17.65 28.57 15.55
N ASN A 508 16.47 28.04 15.22
CA ASN A 508 15.36 27.90 16.17
C ASN A 508 15.65 26.80 17.21
N TYR A 509 16.49 25.83 16.87
CA TYR A 509 16.85 24.68 17.70
C TYR A 509 18.25 24.84 18.30
N PHE A 510 19.23 25.27 17.52
CA PHE A 510 20.64 25.37 17.94
C PHE A 510 21.19 26.79 17.79
N ASN A 511 21.80 27.31 18.84
CA ASN A 511 22.43 28.63 18.83
C ASN A 511 23.96 28.51 18.80
N ASP A 512 24.49 28.10 17.66
CA ASP A 512 25.94 27.99 17.41
C ASP A 512 26.30 28.46 15.99
N GLN A 513 27.58 28.75 15.77
CA GLN A 513 28.07 29.32 14.53
C GLN A 513 27.83 28.42 13.30
N GLN A 514 27.89 27.09 13.45
CA GLN A 514 27.71 26.15 12.34
C GLN A 514 26.27 26.22 11.83
N THR A 515 25.31 26.29 12.73
CA THR A 515 23.88 26.40 12.39
C THR A 515 23.56 27.68 11.61
N TYR A 516 24.21 28.81 11.90
CA TYR A 516 24.07 30.04 11.09
C TYR A 516 24.71 29.94 9.70
N VAL A 517 25.82 29.21 9.56
CA VAL A 517 26.43 28.94 8.25
C VAL A 517 25.48 28.06 7.42
N LEU A 518 24.93 27.00 8.01
CA LEU A 518 23.95 26.13 7.35
C LEU A 518 22.70 26.89 6.92
N ARG A 519 22.17 27.79 7.77
CA ARG A 519 21.06 28.68 7.40
C ARG A 519 21.36 29.49 6.15
N SER A 520 22.58 30.06 6.04
CA SER A 520 22.94 30.84 4.85
C SER A 520 22.96 29.99 3.57
N MET A 521 23.38 28.71 3.67
CA MET A 521 23.35 27.76 2.56
C MET A 521 21.91 27.40 2.17
N GLY A 522 21.04 27.13 3.16
CA GLY A 522 19.62 26.88 2.93
C GLY A 522 18.93 28.08 2.26
N GLN A 523 19.15 29.29 2.79
CA GLN A 523 18.58 30.51 2.23
C GLN A 523 19.05 30.75 0.79
N GLN A 524 20.34 30.53 0.50
CA GLN A 524 20.88 30.66 -0.85
C GLN A 524 20.17 29.74 -1.85
N HIS A 525 19.76 28.52 -1.45
CA HIS A 525 18.98 27.63 -2.30
C HIS A 525 17.52 28.09 -2.43
N LEU A 526 16.89 28.53 -1.34
CA LEU A 526 15.50 29.01 -1.37
C LEU A 526 15.33 30.26 -2.25
N ASP A 527 16.34 31.14 -2.28
CA ASP A 527 16.35 32.37 -3.08
C ASP A 527 16.57 32.13 -4.59
N ARG A 528 16.86 30.89 -5.02
CA ARG A 528 17.04 30.54 -6.44
C ARG A 528 15.70 30.60 -7.18
N SER A 529 15.72 31.06 -8.43
CA SER A 529 14.55 30.94 -9.31
C SER A 529 14.19 29.47 -9.56
N LYS A 530 12.93 29.19 -9.95
CA LYS A 530 12.50 27.79 -10.18
C LYS A 530 13.30 27.13 -11.31
N VAL A 531 13.74 27.91 -12.32
CA VAL A 531 14.67 27.47 -13.37
C VAL A 531 16.01 27.05 -12.77
N ASP A 532 16.63 27.91 -11.97
CA ASP A 532 17.91 27.63 -11.31
C ASP A 532 17.83 26.39 -10.40
N LYS A 533 16.71 26.22 -9.67
CA LYS A 533 16.48 25.03 -8.82
C LYS A 533 16.43 23.75 -9.64
N GLY A 534 15.76 23.75 -10.80
CA GLY A 534 15.67 22.56 -11.65
C GLY A 534 17.01 22.17 -12.27
N VAL A 535 17.78 23.14 -12.76
CA VAL A 535 19.14 22.89 -13.29
C VAL A 535 20.08 22.43 -12.18
N PHE A 536 20.01 23.04 -11.00
CA PHE A 536 20.77 22.63 -9.83
C PHE A 536 20.44 21.20 -9.40
N ALA A 537 19.16 20.84 -9.31
CA ALA A 537 18.72 19.51 -8.91
C ALA A 537 19.24 18.42 -9.87
N TYR A 538 19.27 18.70 -11.18
CA TYR A 538 19.83 17.76 -12.16
C TYR A 538 21.32 17.50 -11.91
N LYS A 539 22.09 18.59 -11.75
CA LYS A 539 23.52 18.51 -11.44
C LYS A 539 23.78 17.80 -10.12
N TYR A 540 23.01 18.14 -9.09
CA TYR A 540 23.11 17.55 -7.76
C TYR A 540 22.82 16.04 -7.79
N LEU A 541 21.77 15.62 -8.49
CA LEU A 541 21.41 14.20 -8.65
C LEU A 541 22.56 13.42 -9.29
N HIS A 542 23.17 13.98 -10.33
CA HIS A 542 24.29 13.34 -11.02
C HIS A 542 25.47 13.15 -10.05
N LEU A 543 25.88 14.20 -9.34
CA LEU A 543 27.05 14.17 -8.47
C LEU A 543 26.86 13.29 -7.23
N VAL A 544 25.70 13.36 -6.57
CA VAL A 544 25.38 12.47 -5.43
C VAL A 544 25.33 11.02 -5.89
N ALA A 545 24.66 10.74 -7.01
CA ALA A 545 24.58 9.38 -7.53
C ALA A 545 25.96 8.86 -7.98
N PHE A 546 26.80 9.73 -8.55
CA PHE A 546 28.18 9.41 -8.88
C PHE A 546 28.95 9.02 -7.62
N GLU A 547 28.93 9.84 -6.55
CA GLU A 547 29.66 9.52 -5.31
C GLU A 547 29.18 8.20 -4.67
N ARG A 548 27.87 7.95 -4.70
CA ARG A 548 27.26 6.74 -4.18
C ARG A 548 27.61 5.47 -4.96
N LEU A 549 27.64 5.54 -6.29
CA LEU A 549 27.75 4.35 -7.16
C LEU A 549 29.17 4.14 -7.71
N GLU A 550 29.88 5.22 -8.03
CA GLU A 550 31.17 5.20 -8.74
C GLU A 550 32.31 5.93 -8.02
N GLY A 551 32.00 6.83 -7.09
CA GLY A 551 32.98 7.68 -6.40
C GLY A 551 33.77 6.98 -5.29
N ALA A 552 34.39 7.79 -4.43
CA ALA A 552 35.31 7.28 -3.39
C ALA A 552 34.56 6.67 -2.19
N PHE A 553 33.31 7.06 -1.97
CA PHE A 553 32.52 6.72 -0.79
C PHE A 553 31.49 5.62 -1.02
N LYS A 554 31.56 4.89 -2.15
CA LYS A 554 30.56 3.92 -2.62
C LYS A 554 29.84 3.18 -1.49
N GLY A 555 28.52 3.25 -1.49
CA GLY A 555 27.71 2.59 -0.47
C GLY A 555 26.34 3.23 -0.28
N ASP A 556 25.43 2.49 0.32
CA ASP A 556 24.06 2.95 0.54
C ASP A 556 23.91 3.87 1.75
N ILE A 557 24.94 3.99 2.60
CA ILE A 557 24.95 4.89 3.75
C ILE A 557 25.47 6.26 3.34
N VAL A 558 24.70 7.29 3.68
CA VAL A 558 25.03 8.68 3.35
C VAL A 558 26.29 9.16 4.06
N ASN A 559 27.05 9.99 3.35
CA ASN A 559 28.03 10.88 3.95
C ASN A 559 27.46 12.32 3.97
N PRO A 560 27.10 12.86 5.15
CA PRO A 560 26.46 14.18 5.25
C PRO A 560 27.32 15.30 4.70
N ASP A 561 28.64 15.19 4.80
CA ASP A 561 29.56 16.22 4.30
C ASP A 561 29.49 16.32 2.78
N ILE A 562 29.30 15.20 2.07
CA ILE A 562 29.12 15.20 0.61
C ILE A 562 27.79 15.87 0.26
N VAL A 563 26.71 15.49 0.96
CA VAL A 563 25.38 16.07 0.76
C VAL A 563 25.43 17.59 0.91
N LEU A 564 26.05 18.10 1.98
CA LEU A 564 26.17 19.53 2.26
C LEU A 564 27.15 20.25 1.33
N ASN A 565 28.30 19.65 1.00
CA ASN A 565 29.28 20.25 0.09
C ASN A 565 28.69 20.41 -1.31
N LEU A 566 28.02 19.37 -1.83
CA LEU A 566 27.32 19.46 -3.10
C LEU A 566 26.18 20.47 -3.04
N PHE A 567 25.54 20.62 -1.88
CA PHE A 567 24.43 21.57 -1.69
C PHE A 567 24.90 23.02 -1.76
N SER A 568 26.13 23.28 -1.30
CA SER A 568 26.77 24.60 -1.38
C SER A 568 27.39 24.95 -2.74
N MET A 569 27.29 24.07 -3.75
CA MET A 569 27.97 24.29 -5.01
C MET A 569 27.48 25.58 -5.71
N PRO A 570 28.41 26.37 -6.28
CA PRO A 570 28.02 27.53 -7.05
C PRO A 570 27.27 27.09 -8.32
N LEU A 571 26.27 27.89 -8.67
CA LEU A 571 25.52 27.76 -9.92
C LEU A 571 25.49 29.14 -10.58
N GLU A 572 25.76 29.19 -11.89
CA GLU A 572 25.52 30.39 -12.67
C GLU A 572 24.00 30.63 -12.74
N SER A 573 23.56 31.73 -12.15
CA SER A 573 22.13 32.04 -12.07
C SER A 573 21.59 32.45 -13.43
N PHE A 574 20.50 31.82 -13.82
CA PHE A 574 19.74 32.12 -15.03
C PHE A 574 19.32 33.59 -15.08
N GLU A 575 18.93 34.18 -13.94
CA GLU A 575 18.50 35.59 -13.85
C GLU A 575 19.61 36.60 -14.20
N LYS A 576 20.88 36.19 -14.13
CA LYS A 576 22.01 37.04 -14.52
C LYS A 576 22.27 37.03 -16.02
N ALA A 577 21.62 36.15 -16.78
CA ALA A 577 21.81 35.98 -18.20
C ALA A 577 21.04 37.03 -19.03
N ALA A 578 21.16 38.32 -18.71
CA ALA A 578 20.34 39.41 -19.25
C ALA A 578 20.76 39.94 -20.64
N SER A 579 21.68 39.26 -21.34
CA SER A 579 22.13 39.66 -22.68
C SER A 579 22.42 38.44 -23.53
N ILE A 580 22.32 38.56 -24.87
CA ILE A 580 22.50 37.43 -25.79
C ILE A 580 23.80 36.65 -25.51
N PRO A 581 24.98 37.30 -25.31
CA PRO A 581 26.21 36.56 -25.00
C PRO A 581 26.14 35.81 -23.65
N LEU A 582 25.52 36.39 -22.63
CA LEU A 582 25.38 35.77 -21.32
C LEU A 582 24.36 34.62 -21.32
N MET A 583 23.27 34.75 -22.09
CA MET A 583 22.28 33.70 -22.27
C MET A 583 22.84 32.53 -23.08
N ASP A 584 23.58 32.80 -24.16
CA ASP A 584 24.26 31.75 -24.91
C ASP A 584 25.29 31.01 -24.03
N GLN A 585 26.05 31.75 -23.22
CA GLN A 585 26.98 31.17 -22.25
C GLN A 585 26.25 30.30 -21.22
N TRP A 586 25.17 30.79 -20.62
CA TRP A 586 24.40 30.03 -19.63
C TRP A 586 23.81 28.75 -20.22
N LEU A 587 23.21 28.83 -21.41
CA LEU A 587 22.68 27.66 -22.13
C LEU A 587 23.79 26.66 -22.48
N ASP A 588 25.01 27.12 -22.75
CA ASP A 588 26.15 26.25 -22.98
C ASP A 588 26.59 25.51 -21.71
N HIS A 589 26.65 26.22 -20.58
CA HIS A 589 26.92 25.60 -19.28
C HIS A 589 25.86 24.58 -18.90
N ALA A 590 24.58 24.92 -19.02
CA ALA A 590 23.47 24.00 -18.74
C ALA A 590 23.51 22.75 -19.65
N MET A 591 23.86 22.92 -20.93
CA MET A 591 24.01 21.81 -21.88
C MET A 591 25.17 20.88 -21.47
N ASN A 592 26.31 21.43 -21.06
CA ASN A 592 27.45 20.62 -20.63
C ASN A 592 27.14 19.80 -19.36
N GLU A 593 26.42 20.37 -18.40
CA GLU A 593 25.94 19.65 -17.21
C GLU A 593 24.94 18.55 -17.60
N TRP A 594 24.02 18.85 -18.53
CA TRP A 594 23.08 17.88 -19.07
C TRP A 594 23.79 16.67 -19.68
N ILE A 595 24.75 16.91 -20.59
CA ILE A 595 25.55 15.87 -21.26
C ILE A 595 26.31 15.02 -20.23
N ALA A 596 26.95 15.66 -19.25
CA ALA A 596 27.74 14.96 -18.23
C ALA A 596 26.91 13.95 -17.44
N GLY A 597 25.69 14.31 -17.07
CA GLY A 597 24.76 13.41 -16.36
C GLY A 597 24.10 12.36 -17.26
N GLU A 598 23.90 12.64 -18.55
CA GLU A 598 23.06 11.83 -19.43
C GLU A 598 23.54 10.38 -19.55
N ALA A 599 24.83 10.19 -19.84
CA ALA A 599 25.43 8.86 -19.97
C ALA A 599 25.35 8.07 -18.65
N PHE A 600 25.55 8.77 -17.52
CA PHE A 600 25.47 8.19 -16.18
C PHE A 600 24.04 7.73 -15.85
N PHE A 601 23.05 8.60 -16.07
CA PHE A 601 21.65 8.30 -15.80
C PHE A 601 21.10 7.17 -16.67
N ASN A 602 21.51 7.10 -17.95
CA ASN A 602 21.16 6.00 -18.84
C ASN A 602 21.76 4.67 -18.35
N LYS A 603 23.03 4.68 -17.88
CA LYS A 603 23.71 3.49 -17.34
C LYS A 603 22.99 2.91 -16.12
N TYR A 604 22.52 3.76 -15.22
CA TYR A 604 21.90 3.34 -13.96
C TYR A 604 20.36 3.46 -13.90
N LYS A 605 19.72 3.80 -15.02
CA LYS A 605 18.26 3.89 -15.19
C LYS A 605 17.57 4.89 -14.25
N PHE A 606 18.12 6.09 -14.13
CA PHE A 606 17.51 7.19 -13.35
C PHE A 606 16.33 7.82 -14.09
N ARG A 607 15.32 8.29 -13.35
CA ARG A 607 14.17 9.02 -13.91
C ARG A 607 14.44 10.52 -13.88
N ARG A 608 14.33 11.16 -15.05
CA ARG A 608 14.71 12.56 -15.28
C ARG A 608 13.52 13.40 -15.76
N THR A 609 12.31 12.97 -15.46
CA THR A 609 11.10 13.74 -15.79
C THR A 609 11.25 15.16 -15.22
N GLY A 610 11.00 16.18 -16.03
CA GLY A 610 11.19 17.59 -15.65
C GLY A 610 12.61 18.15 -15.85
N ALA A 611 13.56 17.38 -16.38
CA ALA A 611 14.88 17.91 -16.74
C ALA A 611 14.84 18.79 -18.00
N LEU A 612 15.72 19.80 -18.05
CA LEU A 612 15.97 20.61 -19.24
C LEU A 612 16.74 19.79 -20.28
N ASP A 613 16.11 19.46 -21.40
CA ASP A 613 16.69 18.76 -22.54
C ASP A 613 17.22 19.76 -23.58
N LEU A 614 18.55 19.82 -23.67
CA LEU A 614 19.29 20.68 -24.60
C LEU A 614 19.94 19.89 -25.75
N SER A 615 19.53 18.64 -25.99
CA SER A 615 20.07 17.78 -27.06
C SER A 615 20.02 18.45 -28.44
N LYS A 616 18.88 19.06 -28.80
CA LYS A 616 18.71 19.79 -30.07
C LYS A 616 19.57 21.05 -30.19
N ARG A 617 19.99 21.65 -29.08
CA ARG A 617 20.92 22.81 -29.13
C ARG A 617 22.30 22.38 -29.63
N ALA A 618 22.75 21.16 -29.31
CA ALA A 618 24.05 20.65 -29.74
C ALA A 618 24.19 20.55 -31.28
N GLU A 619 23.05 20.49 -31.98
CA GLU A 619 22.96 20.46 -33.44
C GLU A 619 23.14 21.85 -34.08
N LEU A 620 22.98 22.94 -33.32
CA LEU A 620 23.06 24.31 -33.85
C LEU A 620 24.51 24.78 -34.05
N ASN A 621 24.76 25.47 -35.16
CA ASN A 621 26.01 26.20 -35.38
C ASN A 621 26.10 27.47 -34.48
N PRO A 622 27.24 28.19 -34.44
CA PRO A 622 27.40 29.37 -33.59
C PRO A 622 26.34 30.46 -33.80
N GLU A 623 25.92 30.71 -35.04
CA GLU A 623 24.87 31.68 -35.34
C GLU A 623 23.50 31.21 -34.84
N GLY A 624 23.13 29.95 -35.05
CA GLY A 624 21.88 29.36 -34.57
C GLY A 624 21.78 29.33 -33.05
N ARG A 625 22.92 29.14 -32.34
CA ARG A 625 22.96 29.23 -30.87
C ARG A 625 22.70 30.64 -30.36
N LYS A 626 23.25 31.66 -31.02
CA LYS A 626 22.94 33.07 -30.72
C LYS A 626 21.46 33.40 -30.97
N GLU A 627 20.89 32.89 -32.06
CA GLU A 627 19.46 33.06 -32.34
C GLU A 627 18.57 32.40 -31.27
N LEU A 628 18.95 31.21 -30.77
CA LEU A 628 18.26 30.56 -29.66
C LEU A 628 18.38 31.36 -28.36
N ALA A 629 19.56 31.91 -28.06
CA ALA A 629 19.75 32.76 -26.89
C ALA A 629 18.93 34.06 -26.97
N GLU A 630 18.87 34.69 -28.14
CA GLU A 630 18.00 35.85 -28.39
C GLU A 630 16.51 35.48 -28.27
N TRP A 631 16.11 34.31 -28.77
CA TRP A 631 14.74 33.80 -28.63
C TRP A 631 14.33 33.64 -27.17
N VAL A 632 15.15 32.95 -26.37
CA VAL A 632 14.87 32.75 -24.94
C VAL A 632 14.78 34.09 -24.20
N LEU A 633 15.64 35.05 -24.52
CA LEU A 633 15.59 36.40 -23.93
C LEU A 633 14.31 37.18 -24.27
N ASN A 634 13.81 37.05 -25.51
CA ASN A 634 12.61 37.77 -25.92
C ASN A 634 11.33 37.21 -25.28
N GLU A 635 11.36 35.94 -24.86
CA GLU A 635 10.22 35.24 -24.27
C GLU A 635 10.32 35.12 -22.75
N GLN A 636 11.08 36.01 -22.08
CA GLN A 636 11.33 35.96 -20.63
C GLN A 636 10.07 35.93 -19.76
N ASP A 637 8.99 36.57 -20.20
CA ASP A 637 7.72 36.58 -19.48
C ASP A 637 6.92 35.25 -19.66
N SER A 638 7.37 34.37 -20.55
CA SER A 638 6.67 33.14 -20.96
C SER A 638 7.13 31.89 -20.20
N TYR A 639 8.08 32.00 -19.27
CA TYR A 639 8.57 30.86 -18.49
C TYR A 639 8.95 31.21 -17.04
N GLU A 640 8.45 30.43 -16.08
CA GLU A 640 8.83 30.56 -14.66
C GLU A 640 9.72 29.43 -14.17
N ASP A 641 9.61 28.23 -14.77
CA ASP A 641 10.33 27.03 -14.39
C ASP A 641 10.96 26.31 -15.59
N VAL A 642 11.69 25.22 -15.32
CA VAL A 642 12.37 24.42 -16.35
C VAL A 642 11.40 23.81 -17.36
N GLY A 643 10.16 23.45 -16.95
CA GLY A 643 9.16 22.90 -17.84
C GLY A 643 8.66 23.93 -18.86
N ASN A 644 8.34 25.15 -18.40
CA ASN A 644 7.98 26.24 -19.31
C ASN A 644 9.15 26.65 -20.21
N LEU A 645 10.36 26.72 -19.66
CA LEU A 645 11.57 27.02 -20.44
C LEU A 645 11.82 25.96 -21.51
N GLN A 646 11.63 24.68 -21.20
CA GLN A 646 11.72 23.60 -22.18
C GLN A 646 10.70 23.78 -23.30
N TYR A 647 9.47 24.19 -22.97
CA TYR A 647 8.45 24.48 -23.98
C TYR A 647 8.88 25.63 -24.90
N VAL A 648 9.38 26.74 -24.35
CA VAL A 648 9.89 27.88 -25.13
C VAL A 648 11.04 27.48 -26.05
N ILE A 649 11.98 26.66 -25.57
CA ILE A 649 13.08 26.13 -26.37
C ILE A 649 12.54 25.20 -27.48
N ASN A 650 11.55 24.35 -27.18
CA ASN A 650 10.96 23.47 -28.19
C ASN A 650 10.31 24.27 -29.33
N GLN A 651 9.64 25.39 -29.03
CA GLN A 651 9.03 26.27 -30.04
C GLN A 651 10.05 26.95 -30.96
N PHE A 652 11.29 27.16 -30.52
CA PHE A 652 12.35 27.66 -31.39
C PHE A 652 12.62 26.71 -32.56
N PHE A 653 12.49 25.40 -32.32
CA PHE A 653 12.71 24.36 -33.34
C PHE A 653 11.47 24.07 -34.19
N THR A 654 10.34 24.73 -33.95
CA THR A 654 9.14 24.62 -34.77
C THR A 654 9.07 25.82 -35.74
N ALA A 655 9.62 25.65 -36.93
CA ALA A 655 9.52 26.61 -38.01
C ALA A 655 8.64 26.04 -39.15
N PRO A 656 7.78 26.85 -39.79
CA PRO A 656 7.00 26.40 -40.93
C PRO A 656 7.89 26.09 -42.14
N ASN A 657 7.58 25.00 -42.84
CA ASN A 657 8.30 24.62 -44.06
C ASN A 657 7.80 25.43 -45.26
N VAL A 658 8.29 26.67 -45.39
CA VAL A 658 7.91 27.61 -46.45
C VAL A 658 9.11 28.05 -47.27
N THR A 659 8.92 28.19 -48.58
CA THR A 659 9.98 28.62 -49.52
C THR A 659 9.52 29.82 -50.32
N GLY A 660 10.32 30.89 -50.33
CA GLY A 660 10.08 32.05 -51.19
C GLY A 660 10.65 31.86 -52.61
N ASN A 661 9.89 32.30 -53.61
CA ASN A 661 10.33 32.41 -55.00
C ASN A 661 10.25 33.89 -55.41
N ASP A 662 11.40 34.56 -55.40
CA ASP A 662 11.51 36.01 -55.67
C ASP A 662 11.10 36.37 -57.10
N ILE A 663 11.54 35.57 -58.09
CA ILE A 663 11.22 35.79 -59.52
C ILE A 663 9.72 35.81 -59.76
N ASN A 664 9.00 34.88 -59.14
CA ASN A 664 7.56 34.74 -59.30
C ASN A 664 6.75 35.51 -58.25
N ASN A 665 7.41 36.21 -57.31
CA ASN A 665 6.78 36.87 -56.16
C ASN A 665 5.77 35.95 -55.44
N THR A 666 6.18 34.72 -55.10
CA THR A 666 5.32 33.72 -54.44
C THR A 666 6.01 33.07 -53.24
N ILE A 667 5.22 32.60 -52.27
CA ILE A 667 5.69 31.74 -51.18
C ILE A 667 4.96 30.40 -51.31
N THR A 668 5.70 29.29 -51.36
CA THR A 668 5.14 27.93 -51.37
C THR A 668 5.17 27.35 -49.96
N GLY A 669 4.15 26.53 -49.63
CA GLY A 669 4.03 25.87 -48.32
C GLY A 669 3.19 26.62 -47.27
N LEU A 670 2.61 27.78 -47.61
CA LEU A 670 1.67 28.48 -46.73
C LEU A 670 0.38 27.67 -46.53
N ASP A 671 -0.09 27.58 -45.28
CA ASP A 671 -1.38 26.99 -44.92
C ASP A 671 -2.13 27.80 -43.87
N ASP A 672 -3.35 27.40 -43.55
CA ASP A 672 -4.29 28.09 -42.65
C ASP A 672 -3.90 28.05 -41.17
N ARG A 673 -2.84 27.33 -40.81
CA ARG A 673 -2.27 27.29 -39.45
C ARG A 673 -1.13 28.30 -39.30
N MET A 674 -0.85 29.09 -40.33
CA MET A 674 0.25 30.04 -40.34
C MET A 674 -0.25 31.49 -40.29
N GLU A 675 0.64 32.37 -39.85
CA GLU A 675 0.47 33.81 -39.93
C GLU A 675 1.73 34.46 -40.50
N ILE A 676 1.53 35.64 -41.09
CA ILE A 676 2.52 36.36 -41.87
C ILE A 676 2.63 37.80 -41.39
N SER A 677 3.86 38.31 -41.31
CA SER A 677 4.17 39.69 -40.99
C SER A 677 5.02 40.35 -42.07
N PHE A 678 4.64 41.57 -42.47
CA PHE A 678 5.35 42.40 -43.44
C PHE A 678 6.15 43.54 -42.81
N ASN A 679 5.97 43.78 -41.51
CA ASN A 679 6.50 44.93 -40.79
C ASN A 679 7.48 44.52 -39.68
N GLY A 680 8.32 43.53 -39.97
CA GLY A 680 9.37 43.11 -39.05
C GLY A 680 8.85 42.46 -37.77
N LYS A 681 7.79 41.63 -37.86
CA LYS A 681 7.15 40.89 -36.75
C LYS A 681 6.26 41.73 -35.82
N LEU A 682 6.02 43.01 -36.12
CA LEU A 682 5.20 43.89 -35.29
C LEU A 682 3.70 43.56 -35.37
N ASN A 683 3.21 43.24 -36.58
CA ASN A 683 1.82 42.81 -36.80
C ASN A 683 1.81 41.49 -37.55
N TRP A 684 1.00 40.55 -37.09
CA TRP A 684 0.79 39.25 -37.73
C TRP A 684 -0.61 39.17 -38.31
N ILE A 685 -0.70 38.59 -39.51
CA ILE A 685 -1.93 38.44 -40.27
C ILE A 685 -2.14 36.95 -40.53
N ASP A 686 -3.28 36.40 -40.12
CA ASP A 686 -3.62 35.01 -40.40
C ASP A 686 -3.62 34.77 -41.91
N VAL A 687 -2.87 33.77 -42.38
CA VAL A 687 -2.81 33.38 -43.80
C VAL A 687 -4.21 33.10 -44.35
N ALA A 688 -5.10 32.53 -43.53
CA ALA A 688 -6.49 32.26 -43.92
C ALA A 688 -7.33 33.52 -44.18
N SER A 689 -6.92 34.68 -43.64
CA SER A 689 -7.63 35.95 -43.80
C SER A 689 -7.21 36.73 -45.06
N ILE A 690 -6.15 36.30 -45.75
CA ILE A 690 -5.57 37.00 -46.89
C ILE A 690 -6.22 36.51 -48.19
N GLN A 691 -7.06 37.35 -48.80
CA GLN A 691 -7.72 37.02 -50.07
C GLN A 691 -6.77 36.98 -51.28
N LYS A 692 -5.68 37.75 -51.23
CA LYS A 692 -4.67 37.82 -52.30
C LYS A 692 -3.32 38.23 -51.73
N PHE A 693 -2.30 37.40 -51.94
CA PHE A 693 -0.93 37.73 -51.60
C PHE A 693 -0.33 38.67 -52.65
N ASP A 694 0.27 39.77 -52.22
CA ASP A 694 1.10 40.64 -53.06
C ASP A 694 2.51 40.74 -52.46
N PHE A 695 3.43 39.98 -53.04
CA PHE A 695 4.84 39.98 -52.67
C PHE A 695 5.71 40.82 -53.60
N SER A 696 5.11 41.63 -54.50
CA SER A 696 5.87 42.44 -55.46
C SER A 696 6.63 43.60 -54.82
N GLY A 697 7.80 43.94 -55.38
CA GLY A 697 8.67 45.02 -54.90
C GLY A 697 9.62 44.57 -53.78
N ASP A 698 10.38 45.52 -53.23
CA ASP A 698 11.31 45.24 -52.13
C ASP A 698 10.52 44.99 -50.83
N LYS A 699 10.31 43.72 -50.47
CA LYS A 699 9.54 43.32 -49.29
C LYS A 699 10.28 42.28 -48.47
N THR A 700 10.24 42.41 -47.15
CA THR A 700 10.64 41.33 -46.24
C THR A 700 9.38 40.77 -45.58
N VAL A 701 9.23 39.46 -45.67
CA VAL A 701 8.08 38.71 -45.18
C VAL A 701 8.56 37.74 -44.11
N TRP A 702 7.87 37.70 -42.98
CA TRP A 702 8.08 36.71 -41.93
C TRP A 702 6.88 35.79 -41.86
N VAL A 703 7.12 34.49 -41.72
CA VAL A 703 6.06 33.46 -41.65
C VAL A 703 6.29 32.58 -40.43
N ARG A 704 5.26 32.36 -39.60
CA ARG A 704 5.31 31.41 -38.47
C ARG A 704 4.01 30.63 -38.36
N TYR A 705 4.00 29.57 -37.55
CA TYR A 705 2.74 28.97 -37.12
C TYR A 705 2.01 29.95 -36.18
N LYS A 706 0.70 30.13 -36.40
CA LYS A 706 -0.11 31.03 -35.59
C LYS A 706 -0.29 30.46 -34.18
N ALA A 707 -0.36 31.35 -33.19
CA ALA A 707 -0.74 30.98 -31.84
C ALA A 707 -2.16 30.37 -31.84
N ILE A 708 -2.34 29.24 -31.15
CA ILE A 708 -3.65 28.63 -30.94
C ILE A 708 -4.03 28.86 -29.48
N SER A 709 -4.96 29.78 -29.21
CA SER A 709 -5.32 30.20 -27.84
C SER A 709 -4.13 30.84 -27.10
N ASP A 710 -3.78 30.33 -25.91
CA ASP A 710 -2.69 30.82 -25.06
C ASP A 710 -1.33 30.20 -25.40
N GLU A 711 -1.25 29.37 -26.45
CA GLU A 711 0.01 28.74 -26.88
C GLU A 711 0.94 29.73 -27.61
N MET A 712 2.23 29.65 -27.29
CA MET A 712 3.25 30.52 -27.88
C MET A 712 3.50 30.14 -29.35
N PRO A 713 3.54 31.12 -30.28
CA PRO A 713 3.77 30.83 -31.69
C PRO A 713 5.22 30.40 -31.96
N GLY A 714 5.42 29.49 -32.91
CA GLY A 714 6.75 28.96 -33.26
C GLY A 714 7.69 30.00 -33.91
N ARG A 715 8.95 29.61 -34.10
CA ARG A 715 9.97 30.45 -34.76
C ARG A 715 9.56 30.88 -36.18
N ALA A 716 9.73 32.17 -36.47
CA ALA A 716 9.43 32.73 -37.79
C ALA A 716 10.54 32.52 -38.83
N VAL A 717 10.15 32.18 -40.06
CA VAL A 717 11.00 32.10 -41.25
C VAL A 717 10.99 33.44 -41.99
N LYS A 718 12.17 33.97 -42.32
CA LYS A 718 12.34 35.22 -43.08
C LYS A 718 12.45 34.93 -44.58
N ILE A 719 11.68 35.63 -45.39
CA ILE A 719 11.70 35.58 -46.85
C ILE A 719 11.86 37.03 -47.36
N VAL A 720 12.77 37.25 -48.32
CA VAL A 720 13.05 38.58 -48.88
C VAL A 720 12.73 38.56 -50.36
N PHE A 721 11.97 39.56 -50.81
CA PHE A 721 11.60 39.81 -52.20
C PHE A 721 12.24 41.10 -52.69
N THR A 722 12.63 41.15 -53.97
CA THR A 722 13.30 42.31 -54.59
C THR A 722 12.56 42.81 -55.84
N ALA A 723 12.63 44.12 -56.10
CA ALA A 723 11.90 44.79 -57.17
C ALA A 723 12.28 44.33 -58.60
N ASN A 724 13.41 43.65 -58.78
CA ASN A 724 13.91 43.20 -60.08
C ASN A 724 13.87 41.69 -60.30
N GLY A 725 13.35 40.89 -59.36
CA GLY A 725 13.31 39.42 -59.49
C GLY A 725 14.67 38.83 -59.87
N ASP A 726 15.74 39.28 -59.21
CA ASP A 726 17.11 38.97 -59.60
C ASP A 726 17.44 37.50 -59.28
N SER A 727 17.96 36.76 -60.25
CA SER A 727 18.27 35.33 -60.13
C SER A 727 19.53 35.03 -59.29
N SER A 728 19.90 35.94 -58.37
CA SER A 728 21.13 35.84 -57.59
C SER A 728 20.94 36.28 -56.14
N ASN A 729 20.23 35.47 -55.36
CA ASN A 729 20.58 35.22 -53.95
C ASN A 729 19.84 33.97 -53.46
N GLY A 730 20.42 32.82 -53.77
CA GLY A 730 20.37 31.71 -52.84
C GLY A 730 21.14 32.11 -51.57
N ASN A 731 20.60 31.69 -50.43
CA ASN A 731 21.23 31.58 -49.12
C ASN A 731 21.15 32.78 -48.15
N GLY A 732 20.11 32.75 -47.30
CA GLY A 732 20.32 32.83 -45.86
C GLY A 732 20.16 31.42 -45.27
N SER A 733 21.23 30.62 -45.30
CA SER A 733 21.30 29.38 -44.53
C SER A 733 21.18 29.74 -43.04
N THR A 734 20.19 29.16 -42.36
CA THR A 734 20.44 28.61 -41.03
C THR A 734 20.75 27.11 -41.21
N PRO A 735 21.58 26.54 -40.35
CA PRO A 735 22.48 25.44 -40.70
C PRO A 735 21.88 24.10 -40.33
N ASN A 736 21.93 23.18 -41.29
CA ASN A 736 21.74 21.76 -41.04
C ASN A 736 23.04 21.19 -40.40
N PRO A 737 22.98 20.33 -39.37
CA PRO A 737 24.14 19.64 -38.85
C PRO A 737 24.39 18.36 -39.67
N GLY A 738 25.60 18.24 -40.20
CA GLY A 738 26.23 16.95 -40.51
C GLY A 738 26.01 16.39 -41.92
N GLY A 739 27.06 16.48 -42.75
CA GLY A 739 27.14 15.70 -43.99
C GLY A 739 28.41 15.98 -44.80
N SER A 740 29.53 15.40 -44.38
CA SER A 740 30.77 15.35 -45.18
C SER A 740 30.68 14.25 -46.25
N THR A 741 31.19 14.56 -47.44
CA THR A 741 31.18 13.75 -48.67
C THR A 741 32.15 12.57 -48.66
N GLY A 742 31.71 11.42 -49.19
CA GLY A 742 32.52 10.29 -49.63
C GLY A 742 31.68 9.36 -50.51
N GLY A 743 31.99 9.27 -51.80
CA GLY A 743 31.12 8.75 -52.85
C GLY A 743 31.05 7.23 -53.02
N GLY A 744 30.10 6.78 -53.86
CA GLY A 744 30.20 5.47 -54.51
C GLY A 744 28.89 4.72 -54.77
N SER A 745 28.44 4.81 -56.02
CA SER A 745 27.75 3.76 -56.79
C SER A 745 26.25 3.50 -56.58
N SER A 746 25.61 3.35 -57.74
CA SER A 746 24.23 3.05 -58.03
C SER A 746 23.72 1.72 -57.45
N THR A 747 22.47 1.68 -57.00
CA THR A 747 21.41 0.78 -57.53
C THR A 747 20.06 1.08 -56.87
N THR A 748 19.02 0.93 -57.67
CA THR A 748 17.59 1.16 -57.40
C THR A 748 16.99 0.21 -56.35
N ALA A 749 16.28 0.76 -55.35
CA ALA A 749 15.18 0.10 -54.63
C ALA A 749 14.23 1.16 -54.03
N PRO A 750 12.90 0.88 -53.93
CA PRO A 750 11.88 1.89 -53.67
C PRO A 750 11.82 2.25 -52.19
N VAL A 751 11.91 3.55 -51.86
CA VAL A 751 11.65 4.05 -50.51
C VAL A 751 10.17 4.41 -50.39
N THR A 752 9.45 3.55 -49.68
CA THR A 752 8.20 3.86 -49.01
C THR A 752 8.38 5.07 -48.10
N SER A 753 7.65 6.15 -48.38
CA SER A 753 7.50 7.27 -47.46
C SER A 753 6.77 6.79 -46.20
N THR A 754 7.40 6.93 -45.04
CA THR A 754 6.67 6.90 -43.77
C THR A 754 6.18 8.32 -43.49
N PRO A 755 4.86 8.57 -43.40
CA PRO A 755 4.33 9.90 -43.15
C PRO A 755 4.52 10.30 -41.67
N ALA A 756 4.69 11.60 -41.44
CA ALA A 756 4.64 12.21 -40.12
C ALA A 756 3.35 11.83 -39.38
N PRO A 757 3.37 11.66 -38.04
CA PRO A 757 2.18 11.26 -37.30
C PRO A 757 1.12 12.36 -37.42
N THR A 758 0.02 12.04 -38.09
CA THR A 758 -1.13 12.92 -38.30
C THR A 758 -2.20 12.59 -37.25
N SER A 759 -2.65 13.59 -36.49
CA SER A 759 -3.82 13.43 -35.61
C SER A 759 -5.07 13.15 -36.46
N LYS A 760 -5.83 12.12 -36.11
CA LYS A 760 -7.09 11.77 -36.81
C LYS A 760 -8.28 12.42 -36.11
N GLN A 761 -9.14 13.08 -36.85
CA GLN A 761 -10.41 13.62 -36.33
C GLN A 761 -11.60 12.89 -36.95
N GLU A 762 -12.59 12.54 -36.14
CA GLU A 762 -13.86 11.95 -36.56
C GLU A 762 -15.05 12.67 -35.91
N GLN A 763 -16.19 12.75 -36.61
CA GLN A 763 -17.44 13.28 -36.04
C GLN A 763 -18.37 12.14 -35.66
N ILE A 764 -18.84 12.15 -34.42
CA ILE A 764 -19.80 11.21 -33.85
C ILE A 764 -21.09 11.97 -33.55
N VAL A 765 -22.25 11.48 -33.97
CA VAL A 765 -23.53 12.11 -33.64
C VAL A 765 -24.15 11.39 -32.45
N VAL A 766 -24.44 12.13 -31.37
CA VAL A 766 -25.06 11.57 -30.16
C VAL A 766 -26.43 12.17 -29.91
N ASP A 767 -27.23 11.43 -29.15
CA ASP A 767 -28.58 11.80 -28.78
C ASP A 767 -28.61 12.78 -27.60
N VAL A 768 -29.48 13.79 -27.70
CA VAL A 768 -29.91 14.65 -26.59
C VAL A 768 -31.26 14.12 -26.12
N ASN A 769 -31.33 13.59 -24.91
CA ASN A 769 -32.48 12.87 -24.37
C ASN A 769 -33.21 13.66 -23.28
N GLY A 770 -34.49 13.35 -23.07
CA GLY A 770 -35.24 13.78 -21.88
C GLY A 770 -34.93 12.93 -20.65
N ALA A 771 -35.49 13.30 -19.49
CA ALA A 771 -35.27 12.60 -18.22
C ALA A 771 -35.58 11.07 -18.26
N ASN A 772 -36.48 10.64 -19.15
CA ASN A 772 -36.88 9.23 -19.31
C ASN A 772 -36.12 8.52 -20.46
N GLY A 773 -35.04 9.11 -20.98
CA GLY A 773 -34.27 8.55 -22.09
C GLY A 773 -34.90 8.74 -23.47
N THR A 774 -36.03 9.45 -23.58
CA THR A 774 -36.67 9.76 -24.86
C THR A 774 -35.81 10.73 -25.66
N ASN A 775 -35.51 10.39 -26.92
CA ASN A 775 -34.72 11.27 -27.77
C ASN A 775 -35.45 12.58 -28.08
N LEU A 776 -34.81 13.71 -27.74
CA LEU A 776 -35.25 15.06 -28.11
C LEU A 776 -34.59 15.44 -29.44
N THR A 777 -33.27 15.49 -29.51
CA THR A 777 -32.53 15.84 -30.75
C THR A 777 -31.18 15.13 -30.79
N LYS A 778 -30.29 15.58 -31.68
CA LYS A 778 -28.93 15.06 -31.83
C LYS A 778 -27.91 16.19 -31.82
N THR A 779 -26.75 15.95 -31.23
CA THR A 779 -25.62 16.88 -31.21
C THR A 779 -24.35 16.20 -31.72
N PRO A 780 -23.52 16.87 -32.53
CA PRO A 780 -22.24 16.32 -32.96
C PRO A 780 -21.20 16.40 -31.83
N ILE A 781 -20.34 15.39 -31.80
CA ILE A 781 -19.11 15.28 -31.01
C ILE A 781 -17.96 15.18 -32.00
N THR A 782 -16.92 15.98 -31.82
CA THR A 782 -15.67 15.86 -32.55
C THR A 782 -14.68 15.07 -31.70
N ARG A 783 -14.33 13.85 -32.12
CA ARG A 783 -13.33 13.01 -31.47
C ARG A 783 -11.98 13.16 -32.18
N THR A 784 -10.96 13.53 -31.42
CA THR A 784 -9.60 13.76 -31.92
C THR A 784 -8.65 12.73 -31.32
N THR A 785 -7.98 11.95 -32.16
CA THR A 785 -6.89 11.05 -31.76
C THR A 785 -5.56 11.73 -32.06
N GLU A 786 -4.81 12.08 -31.01
CA GLU A 786 -3.49 12.71 -31.09
C GLU A 786 -2.41 11.72 -31.54
N ALA A 787 -1.26 12.25 -31.97
CA ALA A 787 -0.11 11.46 -32.43
C ALA A 787 0.45 10.47 -31.38
N ASN A 788 0.24 10.78 -30.09
CA ASN A 788 0.61 9.96 -28.93
C ASN A 788 -0.43 8.86 -28.60
N GLY A 789 -1.52 8.77 -29.37
CA GLY A 789 -2.62 7.82 -29.15
C GLY A 789 -3.70 8.27 -28.15
N MET A 790 -3.59 9.47 -27.55
CA MET A 790 -4.63 10.02 -26.68
C MET A 790 -5.86 10.46 -27.48
N MET A 791 -7.05 10.14 -26.98
CA MET A 791 -8.32 10.55 -27.61
C MET A 791 -8.99 11.65 -26.77
N LYS A 792 -9.47 12.71 -27.42
CA LYS A 792 -10.22 13.82 -26.80
C LYS A 792 -11.55 14.04 -27.51
N ASP A 793 -12.61 14.31 -26.75
CA ASP A 793 -13.94 14.59 -27.27
C ASP A 793 -14.32 16.06 -27.06
N LEU A 794 -14.86 16.71 -28.09
CA LEU A 794 -15.42 18.06 -28.03
C LEU A 794 -16.90 18.03 -28.43
N VAL A 795 -17.79 18.42 -27.52
CA VAL A 795 -19.23 18.51 -27.74
C VAL A 795 -19.64 19.97 -27.83
N LYS A 796 -20.28 20.36 -28.93
CA LYS A 796 -20.80 21.72 -29.13
C LYS A 796 -22.31 21.69 -29.30
N MET A 797 -23.04 22.21 -28.31
CA MET A 797 -24.50 22.37 -28.41
C MET A 797 -24.81 23.78 -28.90
N SER A 798 -25.15 23.90 -30.18
CA SER A 798 -25.49 25.17 -30.80
C SER A 798 -26.84 25.71 -30.34
N GLU A 799 -27.09 27.01 -30.58
CA GLU A 799 -28.40 27.63 -30.29
C GLU A 799 -29.55 26.88 -30.96
N ALA A 800 -29.38 26.42 -32.20
CA ALA A 800 -30.40 25.69 -32.93
C ALA A 800 -30.76 24.36 -32.24
N ILE A 801 -29.76 23.61 -31.76
CA ILE A 801 -29.94 22.34 -31.05
C ILE A 801 -30.62 22.58 -29.70
N ALA A 802 -30.22 23.62 -28.97
CA ALA A 802 -30.86 24.01 -27.70
C ALA A 802 -32.33 24.38 -27.89
N LYS A 803 -32.63 25.21 -28.90
CA LYS A 803 -34.01 25.58 -29.23
C LYS A 803 -34.87 24.38 -29.60
N GLU A 804 -34.38 23.47 -30.44
CA GLU A 804 -35.10 22.25 -30.82
C GLU A 804 -35.34 21.33 -29.61
N SER A 805 -34.34 21.19 -28.74
CA SER A 805 -34.46 20.42 -27.48
C SER A 805 -35.58 20.98 -26.61
N VAL A 806 -35.69 22.30 -26.51
CA VAL A 806 -36.73 23.00 -25.73
C VAL A 806 -38.12 22.76 -26.32
N GLU A 807 -38.27 22.92 -27.62
CA GLU A 807 -39.56 22.75 -28.30
C GLU A 807 -40.08 21.31 -28.14
N LYS A 808 -39.21 20.31 -28.32
CA LYS A 808 -39.59 18.90 -28.17
C LYS A 808 -39.80 18.49 -26.71
N ALA A 809 -39.00 18.99 -25.77
CA ALA A 809 -39.22 18.72 -24.35
C ALA A 809 -40.56 19.28 -23.87
N LYS A 810 -40.96 20.48 -24.32
CA LYS A 810 -42.28 21.06 -24.05
C LYS A 810 -43.42 20.20 -24.62
N GLN A 811 -43.28 19.67 -25.83
CA GLN A 811 -44.27 18.76 -26.43
C GLN A 811 -44.43 17.45 -25.65
N LEU A 812 -43.34 16.96 -25.06
CA LEU A 812 -43.29 15.69 -24.32
C LEU A 812 -43.46 15.87 -22.80
N ASN A 813 -43.73 17.08 -22.32
CA ASN A 813 -43.84 17.44 -20.90
C ASN A 813 -42.60 17.02 -20.07
N MET A 814 -41.42 17.34 -20.60
CA MET A 814 -40.11 17.07 -20.00
C MET A 814 -39.40 18.37 -19.62
N ASN A 815 -38.56 18.30 -18.58
CA ASN A 815 -37.80 19.43 -18.03
C ASN A 815 -36.29 19.19 -17.99
N THR A 816 -35.77 18.16 -18.67
CA THR A 816 -34.32 17.89 -18.74
C THR A 816 -33.90 17.69 -20.19
N ALA A 817 -32.75 18.27 -20.57
CA ALA A 817 -32.02 17.97 -21.79
C ALA A 817 -30.68 17.31 -21.42
N ARG A 818 -30.57 16.00 -21.68
CA ARG A 818 -29.43 15.15 -21.31
C ARG A 818 -28.58 14.83 -22.53
N ILE A 819 -27.33 15.24 -22.53
CA ILE A 819 -26.33 14.86 -23.53
C ILE A 819 -25.63 13.58 -23.03
N VAL A 820 -25.70 12.50 -23.81
CA VAL A 820 -25.03 11.23 -23.46
C VAL A 820 -23.80 11.05 -24.34
N ILE A 821 -22.62 11.00 -23.73
CA ILE A 821 -21.33 10.92 -24.42
C ILE A 821 -20.77 9.49 -24.25
N PRO A 822 -20.74 8.67 -25.31
CA PRO A 822 -20.33 7.27 -25.21
C PRO A 822 -18.81 7.10 -25.20
N ASP A 823 -18.30 6.43 -24.17
CA ASP A 823 -16.92 5.95 -24.07
C ASP A 823 -16.85 4.51 -23.52
N THR A 824 -17.45 3.56 -24.23
CA THR A 824 -17.55 2.16 -23.77
C THR A 824 -16.21 1.43 -23.71
N LYS A 825 -15.19 1.94 -24.41
CA LYS A 825 -13.82 1.39 -24.38
C LYS A 825 -12.90 2.15 -23.42
N ASP A 826 -13.43 3.17 -22.73
CA ASP A 826 -12.68 4.00 -21.80
C ASP A 826 -11.39 4.57 -22.44
N ALA A 827 -11.51 4.99 -23.70
CA ALA A 827 -10.39 5.45 -24.52
C ALA A 827 -10.22 6.97 -24.49
N VAL A 828 -11.27 7.72 -24.11
CA VAL A 828 -11.28 9.19 -24.14
C VAL A 828 -10.63 9.77 -22.88
N SER A 829 -9.50 10.44 -23.03
CA SER A 829 -8.71 11.02 -21.94
C SER A 829 -9.24 12.39 -21.48
N GLU A 830 -10.03 13.08 -22.30
CA GLU A 830 -10.60 14.39 -21.98
C GLU A 830 -11.91 14.59 -22.76
N THR A 831 -12.94 15.13 -22.09
CA THR A 831 -14.20 15.51 -22.72
C THR A 831 -14.51 16.97 -22.42
N SER A 832 -14.62 17.79 -23.46
CA SER A 832 -14.96 19.21 -23.37
C SER A 832 -16.36 19.44 -23.95
N ILE A 833 -17.21 20.15 -23.21
CA ILE A 833 -18.57 20.49 -23.60
C ILE A 833 -18.67 22.00 -23.63
N GLU A 834 -19.14 22.56 -24.74
CA GLU A 834 -19.27 24.00 -24.96
C GLU A 834 -20.68 24.36 -25.43
N LEU A 835 -21.30 25.30 -24.72
CA LEU A 835 -22.60 25.89 -25.02
C LEU A 835 -22.43 27.40 -25.18
N PRO A 836 -22.65 27.97 -26.37
CA PRO A 836 -22.67 29.42 -26.53
C PRO A 836 -23.77 30.04 -25.66
N LYS A 837 -23.58 31.28 -25.21
CA LYS A 837 -24.53 32.10 -24.45
C LYS A 837 -25.95 32.04 -25.01
N ALA A 838 -26.08 32.07 -26.33
CA ALA A 838 -27.37 31.97 -27.00
C ALA A 838 -28.07 30.62 -26.74
N ALA A 839 -27.34 29.51 -26.72
CA ALA A 839 -27.87 28.18 -26.38
C ALA A 839 -28.25 28.08 -24.90
N VAL A 840 -27.41 28.60 -24.00
CA VAL A 840 -27.70 28.68 -22.56
C VAL A 840 -29.01 29.44 -22.30
N LYS A 841 -29.19 30.57 -22.99
CA LYS A 841 -30.42 31.36 -22.94
C LYS A 841 -31.64 30.56 -23.40
N GLN A 842 -31.55 29.80 -24.50
CA GLN A 842 -32.67 28.96 -24.97
C GLN A 842 -33.08 27.92 -23.91
N LEU A 843 -32.12 27.28 -23.24
CA LEU A 843 -32.39 26.32 -22.17
C LEU A 843 -33.06 26.98 -20.96
N ASN A 844 -32.60 28.17 -20.57
CA ASN A 844 -33.19 28.96 -19.50
C ASN A 844 -34.63 29.38 -19.81
N ASP A 845 -34.86 30.00 -20.97
CA ASP A 845 -36.20 30.42 -21.44
C ASP A 845 -37.14 29.20 -21.62
N GLY A 846 -36.55 28.04 -21.84
CA GLY A 846 -37.22 26.75 -21.94
C GLY A 846 -37.60 26.10 -20.60
N GLY A 847 -37.00 26.52 -19.48
CA GLY A 847 -37.18 25.89 -18.18
C GLY A 847 -36.57 24.49 -18.08
N LEU A 848 -35.47 24.23 -18.79
CA LEU A 848 -34.83 22.91 -18.86
C LEU A 848 -33.59 22.83 -17.98
N ASN A 849 -33.42 21.71 -17.29
CA ASN A 849 -32.16 21.30 -16.69
C ASN A 849 -31.23 20.79 -17.80
N LEU A 850 -29.94 21.14 -17.72
CA LEU A 850 -28.92 20.55 -18.58
C LEU A 850 -28.27 19.40 -17.84
N GLU A 851 -28.22 18.22 -18.46
CA GLU A 851 -27.50 17.08 -17.90
C GLU A 851 -26.46 16.57 -18.89
N ILE A 852 -25.24 16.33 -18.43
CA ILE A 852 -24.13 15.81 -19.24
C ILE A 852 -23.73 14.47 -18.62
N SER A 853 -23.98 13.39 -19.34
CA SER A 853 -23.68 12.03 -18.90
C SER A 853 -22.45 11.51 -19.66
N THR A 854 -21.33 11.39 -18.96
CA THR A 854 -20.11 10.73 -19.46
C THR A 854 -19.96 9.35 -18.81
N ALA A 855 -18.94 8.60 -19.22
CA ALA A 855 -18.57 7.36 -18.53
C ALA A 855 -18.09 7.60 -17.09
N ASN A 856 -17.49 8.76 -16.79
CA ASN A 856 -16.78 8.97 -15.51
C ASN A 856 -17.52 9.89 -14.53
N ALA A 857 -18.43 10.73 -15.03
CA ALA A 857 -19.26 11.62 -14.22
C ALA A 857 -20.57 11.98 -14.94
N VAL A 858 -21.63 12.20 -14.16
CA VAL A 858 -22.86 12.86 -14.61
C VAL A 858 -22.92 14.24 -13.97
N ILE A 859 -23.10 15.27 -14.80
CA ILE A 859 -23.17 16.66 -14.37
C ILE A 859 -24.60 17.15 -14.63
N SER A 860 -25.30 17.61 -13.60
CA SER A 860 -26.65 18.15 -13.70
C SER A 860 -26.66 19.62 -13.29
N VAL A 861 -26.93 20.49 -14.25
CA VAL A 861 -27.07 21.94 -14.06
C VAL A 861 -28.57 22.27 -13.99
N PRO A 862 -29.10 22.58 -12.80
CA PRO A 862 -30.51 22.85 -12.64
C PRO A 862 -30.87 24.21 -13.25
N THR A 863 -32.12 24.39 -13.67
CA THR A 863 -32.59 25.65 -14.28
C THR A 863 -32.29 26.89 -13.42
N ARG A 864 -32.33 26.77 -12.08
CA ARG A 864 -31.98 27.87 -11.15
C ARG A 864 -30.52 28.33 -11.27
N SER A 865 -29.62 27.44 -11.65
CA SER A 865 -28.20 27.74 -11.82
C SER A 865 -27.90 28.29 -13.20
N ILE A 866 -28.71 27.92 -14.20
CA ILE A 866 -28.71 28.52 -15.55
C ILE A 866 -29.32 29.93 -15.50
N ALA A 867 -30.32 30.14 -14.63
CA ALA A 867 -30.97 31.43 -14.46
C ALA A 867 -29.95 32.48 -13.96
N GLY A 868 -29.75 33.53 -14.78
CA GLY A 868 -28.78 34.58 -14.50
C GLY A 868 -27.37 34.32 -15.02
N PHE A 869 -27.10 33.16 -15.65
CA PHE A 869 -25.83 32.87 -16.28
C PHE A 869 -25.81 33.40 -17.73
N ASP A 870 -25.16 34.56 -17.93
CA ASP A 870 -25.24 35.34 -19.19
C ASP A 870 -23.94 35.29 -20.04
N GLN A 871 -23.28 34.14 -20.05
CA GLN A 871 -22.03 33.89 -20.78
C GLN A 871 -22.02 32.51 -21.45
N ASP A 872 -21.02 32.24 -22.29
CA ASP A 872 -20.79 30.89 -22.83
C ASP A 872 -20.53 29.93 -21.67
N LEU A 873 -21.11 28.73 -21.69
CA LEU A 873 -20.96 27.71 -20.66
C LEU A 873 -20.03 26.61 -21.17
N TYR A 874 -19.03 26.24 -20.38
CA TYR A 874 -18.21 25.07 -20.68
C TYR A 874 -18.06 24.11 -19.50
N PHE A 875 -17.84 22.83 -19.81
CA PHE A 875 -17.36 21.82 -18.87
C PHE A 875 -16.21 21.06 -19.49
N ARG A 876 -15.11 20.88 -18.77
CA ARG A 876 -13.98 20.05 -19.15
C ARG A 876 -13.84 18.93 -18.13
N VAL A 877 -13.90 17.68 -18.58
CA VAL A 877 -13.90 16.48 -17.74
C VAL A 877 -12.68 15.64 -18.08
N VAL A 878 -11.78 15.46 -17.11
CA VAL A 878 -10.50 14.76 -17.25
C VAL A 878 -10.42 13.62 -16.22
N PRO A 879 -10.67 12.36 -16.62
CA PRO A 879 -10.47 11.21 -15.74
C PRO A 879 -8.98 10.91 -15.53
N LEU A 880 -8.55 10.69 -14.28
CA LEU A 880 -7.15 10.34 -13.97
C LEU A 880 -6.90 8.85 -14.29
N LYS A 881 -6.47 8.60 -15.54
CA LYS A 881 -6.29 7.24 -16.07
C LYS A 881 -4.96 6.59 -15.68
N LYS A 882 -3.91 7.36 -15.38
CA LYS A 882 -2.61 6.79 -15.00
C LYS A 882 -2.61 6.34 -13.54
N GLU A 883 -2.05 5.17 -13.29
CA GLU A 883 -1.95 4.61 -11.94
C GLU A 883 -1.09 5.48 -11.00
N SER A 884 -0.08 6.17 -11.51
CA SER A 884 0.76 7.08 -10.71
C SER A 884 -0.03 8.27 -10.19
N GLU A 885 -0.77 8.95 -11.07
CA GLU A 885 -1.62 10.10 -10.72
C GLU A 885 -2.73 9.70 -9.73
N ARG A 886 -3.30 8.49 -9.89
CA ARG A 886 -4.25 7.93 -8.92
C ARG A 886 -3.63 7.72 -7.54
N LYS A 887 -2.43 7.15 -7.48
CA LYS A 887 -1.71 6.92 -6.23
C LYS A 887 -1.33 8.22 -5.54
N GLU A 888 -0.97 9.25 -6.28
CA GLU A 888 -0.71 10.57 -5.71
C GLU A 888 -1.96 11.15 -5.03
N VAL A 889 -3.11 11.11 -5.70
CA VAL A 889 -4.38 11.57 -5.11
C VAL A 889 -4.78 10.73 -3.90
N GLU A 890 -4.56 9.41 -3.94
CA GLU A 890 -4.79 8.51 -2.81
C GLU A 890 -3.88 8.85 -1.61
N GLU A 891 -2.59 9.10 -1.84
CA GLU A 891 -1.64 9.47 -0.80
C GLU A 891 -1.92 10.87 -0.23
N ARG A 892 -2.43 11.80 -1.05
CA ARG A 892 -2.89 13.11 -0.56
C ARG A 892 -4.14 12.96 0.32
N ALA A 893 -5.11 12.14 -0.08
CA ALA A 893 -6.29 11.85 0.73
C ALA A 893 -5.92 11.19 2.07
N LYS A 894 -4.93 10.28 2.10
CA LYS A 894 -4.44 9.65 3.36
C LYS A 894 -3.78 10.64 4.33
N LYS A 895 -3.13 11.66 3.79
CA LYS A 895 -2.40 12.68 4.57
C LYS A 895 -3.27 13.89 4.93
N GLU A 896 -4.52 13.91 4.49
CA GLU A 896 -5.39 15.05 4.69
C GLU A 896 -5.76 15.19 6.17
N HIS A 897 -5.52 16.38 6.72
CA HIS A 897 -5.76 16.68 8.13
C HIS A 897 -7.24 16.52 8.49
N LEU A 898 -8.16 16.87 7.58
CA LEU A 898 -9.60 16.64 7.78
C LEU A 898 -9.95 15.14 7.96
N ILE A 899 -9.31 14.24 7.21
CA ILE A 899 -9.53 12.80 7.34
C ILE A 899 -8.86 12.26 8.62
N GLN A 900 -7.66 12.74 8.93
CA GLN A 900 -6.94 12.36 10.16
C GLN A 900 -7.60 12.86 11.45
N GLN A 901 -8.33 13.97 11.40
CA GLN A 901 -9.11 14.49 12.54
C GLN A 901 -10.38 13.67 12.81
N ILE A 902 -10.99 13.07 11.77
CA ILE A 902 -12.22 12.28 11.90
C ILE A 902 -11.90 10.87 12.40
N THR A 903 -10.82 10.26 11.89
CA THR A 903 -10.34 8.94 12.29
C THR A 903 -8.81 8.89 12.25
N PRO A 904 -8.12 9.13 13.37
CA PRO A 904 -6.66 8.99 13.43
C PRO A 904 -6.26 7.56 13.07
N ASN A 905 -5.34 7.38 12.11
CA ASN A 905 -4.83 6.09 11.63
C ASN A 905 -5.80 5.21 10.80
N SER A 906 -6.87 5.78 10.23
CA SER A 906 -7.77 5.02 9.34
C SER A 906 -7.13 4.67 7.99
N ASN A 907 -7.38 3.47 7.47
CA ASN A 907 -7.08 3.15 6.08
C ASN A 907 -8.03 3.94 5.17
N VAL A 908 -7.47 4.75 4.27
CA VAL A 908 -8.20 5.42 3.20
C VAL A 908 -7.96 4.66 1.91
N LYS A 909 -9.03 4.22 1.25
CA LYS A 909 -8.97 3.50 -0.03
C LYS A 909 -9.80 4.20 -1.09
N VAL A 910 -9.21 4.46 -2.26
CA VAL A 910 -9.96 5.00 -3.41
C VAL A 910 -10.84 3.89 -4.01
N LEU A 911 -12.15 4.12 -4.11
CA LEU A 911 -13.11 3.16 -4.69
C LEU A 911 -13.21 3.28 -6.21
N ALA A 912 -13.20 4.50 -6.73
CA ALA A 912 -13.41 4.77 -8.14
C ALA A 912 -12.36 5.77 -8.64
N ARG A 913 -12.19 5.81 -9.96
CA ARG A 913 -11.17 6.66 -10.57
C ARG A 913 -11.47 8.13 -10.28
N PRO A 914 -10.48 8.91 -9.79
CA PRO A 914 -10.63 10.35 -9.64
C PRO A 914 -10.95 11.02 -10.97
N VAL A 915 -11.75 12.08 -10.92
CA VAL A 915 -12.14 12.87 -12.09
C VAL A 915 -11.94 14.34 -11.77
N GLU A 916 -11.19 15.02 -12.61
CA GLU A 916 -11.08 16.47 -12.61
C GLU A 916 -12.18 17.05 -13.49
N ILE A 917 -12.94 18.01 -12.96
CA ILE A 917 -13.99 18.71 -13.69
C ILE A 917 -13.72 20.21 -13.55
N GLU A 918 -13.62 20.91 -14.67
CA GLU A 918 -13.44 22.36 -14.73
C GLU A 918 -14.62 23.00 -15.46
N THR A 919 -15.03 24.20 -15.03
CA THR A 919 -16.09 24.99 -15.66
C THR A 919 -16.01 26.45 -15.21
N ASN A 920 -16.63 27.33 -15.98
CA ASN A 920 -16.89 28.72 -15.59
C ASN A 920 -18.19 28.92 -14.78
N MET A 921 -18.88 27.86 -14.35
CA MET A 921 -20.01 27.94 -13.40
C MET A 921 -19.57 28.04 -11.92
N GLN A 922 -18.49 28.77 -11.64
CA GLN A 922 -18.04 28.97 -10.25
C GLN A 922 -19.12 29.71 -9.46
N SER A 923 -19.37 29.30 -8.21
CA SER A 923 -20.41 29.84 -7.32
C SER A 923 -21.87 29.58 -7.71
N HIS A 924 -22.12 28.77 -8.74
CA HIS A 924 -23.46 28.26 -9.06
C HIS A 924 -23.56 26.80 -8.62
N GLU A 925 -24.68 26.40 -8.03
CA GLU A 925 -24.88 25.01 -7.61
C GLU A 925 -25.00 24.07 -8.82
N VAL A 926 -24.19 23.03 -8.83
CA VAL A 926 -24.27 21.95 -9.81
C VAL A 926 -24.25 20.63 -9.07
N THR A 927 -25.10 19.71 -9.51
CA THR A 927 -25.16 18.37 -8.95
C THR A 927 -24.27 17.45 -9.76
N LEU A 928 -23.31 16.81 -9.10
CA LEU A 928 -22.41 15.82 -9.68
C LEU A 928 -22.80 14.43 -9.18
N THR A 929 -22.77 13.45 -10.08
CA THR A 929 -22.92 12.04 -9.73
C THR A 929 -21.74 11.26 -10.26
N LEU A 930 -20.96 10.66 -9.35
CA LEU A 930 -19.81 9.81 -9.68
C LEU A 930 -20.25 8.33 -9.69
N PRO A 931 -20.15 7.62 -10.84
CA PRO A 931 -20.53 6.21 -10.93
C PRO A 931 -19.65 5.30 -10.07
N LEU A 932 -20.25 4.36 -9.34
CA LEU A 932 -19.55 3.35 -8.53
C LEU A 932 -19.18 2.10 -9.34
N ARG A 933 -20.01 1.73 -10.33
CA ARG A 933 -19.76 0.57 -11.23
C ARG A 933 -19.36 -0.69 -10.46
N ASP A 934 -18.33 -1.40 -10.92
CA ASP A 934 -17.82 -2.66 -10.34
C ASP A 934 -16.99 -2.47 -9.06
N SER A 935 -16.90 -1.24 -8.53
CA SER A 935 -16.09 -0.93 -7.35
C SER A 935 -16.67 -1.40 -6.02
N LEU A 936 -17.95 -1.80 -6.00
CA LEU A 936 -18.62 -2.28 -4.79
C LEU A 936 -18.52 -3.81 -4.65
N PRO A 937 -18.30 -4.33 -3.44
CA PRO A 937 -18.40 -5.77 -3.17
C PRO A 937 -19.78 -6.33 -3.54
N THR A 938 -19.80 -7.61 -3.95
CA THR A 938 -21.04 -8.36 -4.23
C THR A 938 -21.68 -8.92 -2.95
N ASP A 939 -20.89 -9.14 -1.90
CA ASP A 939 -21.39 -9.58 -0.60
C ASP A 939 -22.21 -8.47 0.09
N PRO A 940 -23.45 -8.74 0.54
CA PRO A 940 -24.32 -7.71 1.13
C PRO A 940 -23.73 -7.00 2.37
N ALA A 941 -23.00 -7.72 3.24
CA ALA A 941 -22.46 -7.16 4.46
C ALA A 941 -21.22 -6.28 4.18
N ALA A 942 -20.27 -6.79 3.39
CA ALA A 942 -19.11 -6.02 2.95
C ALA A 942 -19.51 -4.82 2.09
N ARG A 943 -20.53 -4.97 1.24
CA ARG A 943 -21.11 -3.89 0.46
C ARG A 943 -21.68 -2.80 1.35
N GLN A 944 -22.46 -3.17 2.37
CA GLN A 944 -23.01 -2.21 3.30
C GLN A 944 -21.89 -1.49 4.06
N GLN A 945 -20.85 -2.20 4.51
CA GLN A 945 -19.69 -1.60 5.19
C GLN A 945 -18.92 -0.60 4.32
N VAL A 946 -18.79 -0.87 3.01
CA VAL A 946 -18.17 0.07 2.07
C VAL A 946 -19.05 1.31 1.90
N LEU A 947 -20.37 1.14 1.72
CA LEU A 947 -21.30 2.26 1.60
C LEU A 947 -21.36 3.12 2.88
N ASP A 948 -21.28 2.46 4.03
CA ASP A 948 -21.25 3.06 5.36
C ASP A 948 -20.03 3.95 5.60
N ASN A 949 -18.92 3.67 4.92
CA ASN A 949 -17.66 4.40 5.07
C ASN A 949 -17.28 5.22 3.83
N LEU A 950 -18.21 5.38 2.89
CA LEU A 950 -17.98 6.05 1.60
C LEU A 950 -18.11 7.57 1.70
N ALA A 951 -17.16 8.27 1.12
CA ALA A 951 -17.16 9.73 0.97
C ALA A 951 -16.58 10.16 -0.38
N VAL A 952 -16.80 11.42 -0.72
CA VAL A 952 -16.19 12.12 -1.84
C VAL A 952 -15.18 13.10 -1.26
N TYR A 953 -13.91 12.84 -1.54
CA TYR A 953 -12.80 13.74 -1.26
C TYR A 953 -12.65 14.71 -2.44
N ILE A 954 -12.68 16.01 -2.14
CA ILE A 954 -12.64 17.10 -3.11
C ILE A 954 -11.37 17.92 -2.86
N GLU A 955 -10.59 18.13 -3.90
CA GLU A 955 -9.41 19.01 -3.87
C GLU A 955 -9.65 20.19 -4.78
N HIS A 956 -9.95 21.35 -4.19
CA HIS A 956 -10.20 22.59 -4.91
C HIS A 956 -8.94 23.16 -5.55
N SER A 957 -9.10 23.88 -6.65
CA SER A 957 -8.00 24.55 -7.36
C SER A 957 -7.33 25.66 -6.53
N ASP A 958 -8.01 26.18 -5.52
CA ASP A 958 -7.49 27.15 -4.55
C ASP A 958 -6.70 26.49 -3.39
N GLY A 959 -6.50 25.17 -3.45
CA GLY A 959 -5.80 24.38 -2.43
C GLY A 959 -6.66 24.00 -1.22
N THR A 960 -7.90 24.48 -1.13
CA THR A 960 -8.84 24.03 -0.09
C THR A 960 -9.34 22.62 -0.38
N ARG A 961 -9.68 21.87 0.66
CA ARG A 961 -10.06 20.46 0.54
C ARG A 961 -11.32 20.19 1.34
N GLU A 962 -12.17 19.31 0.83
CA GLU A 962 -13.42 18.94 1.46
C GLU A 962 -13.60 17.43 1.45
N LEU A 963 -14.31 16.92 2.45
CA LEU A 963 -14.79 15.55 2.49
C LEU A 963 -16.29 15.58 2.68
N ILE A 964 -17.04 15.15 1.67
CA ILE A 964 -18.50 15.15 1.71
C ILE A 964 -19.06 13.75 1.50
N ARG A 965 -20.17 13.44 2.18
CA ARG A 965 -20.93 12.22 1.87
C ARG A 965 -22.00 12.55 0.84
N GLY A 966 -21.98 11.84 -0.29
CA GLY A 966 -23.02 11.94 -1.29
C GLY A 966 -24.15 10.93 -1.07
N LYS A 967 -25.23 11.10 -1.81
CA LYS A 967 -26.41 10.24 -1.83
C LYS A 967 -26.26 9.13 -2.86
N LEU A 968 -26.50 7.89 -2.46
CA LEU A 968 -26.57 6.77 -3.41
C LEU A 968 -27.78 6.93 -4.33
N VAL A 969 -27.56 6.96 -5.64
CA VAL A 969 -28.60 7.07 -6.68
C VAL A 969 -28.41 6.02 -7.78
N LYS A 970 -29.50 5.70 -8.49
CA LYS A 970 -29.45 4.87 -9.70
C LYS A 970 -29.36 5.75 -10.94
N LEU A 971 -28.41 5.41 -11.81
CA LEU A 971 -28.16 6.03 -13.10
C LEU A 971 -29.07 5.44 -14.19
N SER A 972 -29.16 6.10 -15.34
CA SER A 972 -30.04 5.68 -16.45
C SER A 972 -29.68 4.35 -17.09
N ASP A 973 -28.42 3.94 -16.95
CA ASP A 973 -27.94 2.62 -17.37
C ASP A 973 -28.13 1.53 -16.30
N SER A 974 -28.91 1.83 -15.24
CA SER A 974 -29.14 1.01 -14.05
C SER A 974 -27.92 0.81 -13.14
N SER A 975 -26.78 1.43 -13.43
CA SER A 975 -25.63 1.45 -12.52
C SER A 975 -25.90 2.38 -11.32
N GLU A 976 -25.11 2.24 -10.26
CA GLU A 976 -25.21 3.09 -9.08
C GLU A 976 -24.12 4.16 -9.09
N GLY A 977 -24.43 5.31 -8.50
CA GLY A 977 -23.49 6.41 -8.32
C GLY A 977 -23.75 7.19 -7.04
N ILE A 978 -22.78 8.01 -6.67
CA ILE A 978 -22.85 8.92 -5.53
C ILE A 978 -23.12 10.33 -6.04
N GLU A 979 -24.30 10.85 -5.72
CA GLU A 979 -24.80 12.19 -6.07
C GLU A 979 -24.48 13.19 -4.95
N PHE A 980 -23.91 14.33 -5.30
CA PHE A 980 -23.58 15.42 -4.38
C PHE A 980 -23.64 16.77 -5.08
N THR A 981 -23.84 17.85 -4.32
CA THR A 981 -23.92 19.20 -4.89
C THR A 981 -22.65 19.97 -4.58
N VAL A 982 -22.13 20.67 -5.59
CA VAL A 982 -20.92 21.50 -5.48
C VAL A 982 -21.21 22.87 -6.07
N ASN A 983 -20.43 23.86 -5.63
CA ASN A 983 -20.42 25.21 -6.21
C ASN A 983 -18.99 25.64 -6.60
N LYS A 984 -18.01 24.73 -6.45
CA LYS A 984 -16.62 24.83 -6.87
C LYS A 984 -16.26 23.54 -7.62
N PHE A 985 -15.40 23.67 -8.61
CA PHE A 985 -15.09 22.60 -9.56
C PHE A 985 -13.60 22.27 -9.54
N SER A 986 -13.31 20.98 -9.44
CA SER A 986 -12.01 20.53 -8.95
C SER A 986 -11.76 19.05 -9.23
N THR A 987 -10.80 18.43 -8.51
CA THR A 987 -10.60 16.98 -8.53
C THR A 987 -11.52 16.30 -7.52
N PHE A 988 -12.34 15.35 -7.98
CA PHE A 988 -13.28 14.59 -7.16
C PHE A 988 -12.88 13.12 -7.07
N THR A 989 -12.80 12.59 -5.86
CA THR A 989 -12.32 11.23 -5.59
C THR A 989 -13.27 10.48 -4.65
N LEU A 990 -13.76 9.31 -5.06
CA LEU A 990 -14.53 8.43 -4.18
C LEU A 990 -13.60 7.63 -3.28
N VAL A 991 -13.73 7.78 -1.96
CA VAL A 991 -12.88 7.15 -0.95
C VAL A 991 -13.71 6.37 0.07
N VAL A 992 -13.21 5.22 0.53
CA VAL A 992 -13.63 4.57 1.77
C VAL A 992 -12.68 5.01 2.86
N VAL A 993 -13.23 5.52 3.97
CA VAL A 993 -12.45 5.88 5.15
C VAL A 993 -12.88 4.97 6.30
N ASP A 994 -12.01 4.05 6.71
CA ASP A 994 -12.32 3.11 7.79
C ASP A 994 -12.67 3.85 9.08
N GLY A 995 -13.81 3.52 9.68
CA GLY A 995 -14.27 4.16 10.92
C GLY A 995 -15.00 5.49 10.72
N LEU A 996 -15.25 5.93 9.48
CA LEU A 996 -16.04 7.14 9.18
C LEU A 996 -17.46 7.05 9.75
N ASN A 997 -18.03 5.85 9.85
CA ASN A 997 -19.30 5.62 10.57
C ASN A 997 -19.13 5.44 12.09
N ALA A 998 -17.95 5.01 12.58
CA ALA A 998 -17.69 4.75 14.00
C ALA A 998 -17.30 6.02 14.79
N SER A 999 -16.85 7.08 14.10
CA SER A 999 -16.63 8.41 14.68
C SER A 999 -17.94 9.15 15.00
N GLN A 1000 -19.10 8.59 14.65
CA GLN A 1000 -20.40 9.00 15.17
C GLN A 1000 -20.59 8.45 16.59
N GLY A 1001 -19.98 9.10 17.58
CA GLY A 1001 -20.48 8.97 18.94
C GLY A 1001 -21.96 9.39 18.97
N SER A 1002 -22.80 8.75 19.80
CA SER A 1002 -24.14 9.29 20.03
C SER A 1002 -23.99 10.70 20.62
N HIS A 1003 -24.36 11.71 19.84
CA HIS A 1003 -24.29 13.11 20.25
C HIS A 1003 -25.70 13.55 20.63
N ASN A 1004 -25.88 14.07 21.85
CA ASN A 1004 -27.17 14.63 22.24
C ASN A 1004 -27.56 15.80 21.31
N PRO A 1005 -28.85 15.98 20.96
CA PRO A 1005 -29.29 17.09 20.15
C PRO A 1005 -29.02 18.42 20.87
N TYR A 1006 -28.48 19.39 20.15
CA TYR A 1006 -28.18 20.70 20.70
C TYR A 1006 -29.21 21.76 20.32
N ILE A 1007 -30.05 21.49 19.33
CA ILE A 1007 -31.13 22.37 18.90
C ILE A 1007 -32.45 21.60 18.87
N ASN A 1008 -33.54 22.30 19.19
CA ASN A 1008 -34.91 21.79 19.03
C ASN A 1008 -35.67 22.71 18.06
N GLY A 1009 -36.68 22.15 17.39
CA GLY A 1009 -37.66 22.92 16.64
C GLY A 1009 -38.74 23.55 17.54
N PHE A 1010 -39.64 24.28 16.90
CA PHE A 1010 -40.83 24.88 17.48
C PHE A 1010 -42.05 24.01 17.18
N GLY A 1011 -42.21 22.93 17.96
CA GLY A 1011 -43.20 21.91 17.65
C GLY A 1011 -42.74 21.11 16.42
N ALA A 1012 -43.57 21.09 15.37
CA ALA A 1012 -43.26 20.37 14.12
C ALA A 1012 -42.32 21.15 13.18
N ASP A 1013 -42.11 22.45 13.38
CA ASP A 1013 -41.33 23.30 12.47
C ASP A 1013 -39.94 23.60 13.03
N PHE A 1014 -38.91 23.58 12.19
CA PHE A 1014 -37.55 24.01 12.52
C PHE A 1014 -37.37 25.52 12.40
N ARG A 1015 -38.04 26.15 11.43
CA ARG A 1015 -37.91 27.56 10.99
C ARG A 1015 -36.50 27.88 10.47
N PRO A 1016 -36.04 27.29 9.36
CA PRO A 1016 -34.66 27.40 8.89
C PRO A 1016 -34.23 28.84 8.56
N ASP A 1017 -35.13 29.63 7.97
CA ASP A 1017 -34.85 31.01 7.55
C ASP A 1017 -35.10 32.05 8.66
N ALA A 1018 -35.60 31.64 9.83
CA ALA A 1018 -35.78 32.56 10.94
C ALA A 1018 -34.42 32.94 11.54
N PHE A 1019 -34.22 34.22 11.86
CA PHE A 1019 -33.00 34.67 12.51
C PHE A 1019 -32.85 34.05 13.91
N VAL A 1020 -31.64 33.57 14.21
CA VAL A 1020 -31.36 32.97 15.52
C VAL A 1020 -31.12 34.06 16.56
N THR A 1021 -31.78 33.93 17.71
CA THR A 1021 -31.62 34.85 18.85
C THR A 1021 -30.35 34.52 19.65
N ARG A 1022 -29.85 35.50 20.40
CA ARG A 1022 -28.71 35.33 21.31
C ARG A 1022 -29.00 34.30 22.41
N ALA A 1023 -30.22 34.25 22.93
CA ALA A 1023 -30.65 33.23 23.90
C ALA A 1023 -30.63 31.81 23.30
N GLN A 1024 -31.08 31.65 22.04
CA GLN A 1024 -31.00 30.37 21.34
C GLN A 1024 -29.56 29.95 21.08
N MET A 1025 -28.69 30.88 20.67
CA MET A 1025 -27.26 30.59 20.49
C MET A 1025 -26.61 30.13 21.80
N ALA A 1026 -26.87 30.83 22.91
CA ALA A 1026 -26.36 30.43 24.22
C ALA A 1026 -26.82 29.02 24.62
N ALA A 1027 -28.09 28.67 24.38
CA ALA A 1027 -28.61 27.33 24.64
C ALA A 1027 -27.92 26.24 23.80
N MET A 1028 -27.64 26.51 22.51
CA MET A 1028 -26.95 25.57 21.63
C MET A 1028 -25.50 25.33 22.06
N LEU A 1029 -24.78 26.39 22.46
CA LEU A 1029 -23.41 26.32 22.96
C LEU A 1029 -23.33 25.59 24.31
N ALA A 1030 -24.20 25.96 25.26
CA ALA A 1030 -24.19 25.38 26.61
C ALA A 1030 -24.39 23.86 26.61
N ARG A 1031 -25.18 23.34 25.66
CA ARG A 1031 -25.43 21.89 25.50
C ARG A 1031 -24.21 21.11 25.00
N ASN A 1032 -23.25 21.77 24.34
CA ASN A 1032 -22.02 21.14 23.83
C ASN A 1032 -20.77 21.44 24.67
N LEU A 1033 -20.88 22.20 25.76
CA LEU A 1033 -19.79 22.39 26.70
C LEU A 1033 -19.42 21.08 27.42
N SER A 1034 -18.13 20.88 27.75
CA SER A 1034 -17.68 19.81 28.64
C SER A 1034 -18.18 20.03 30.08
N GLU A 1035 -18.21 18.99 30.92
CA GLU A 1035 -18.68 19.13 32.30
C GLU A 1035 -17.78 20.06 33.13
N GLU A 1036 -16.48 20.09 32.84
CA GLU A 1036 -15.51 21.00 33.44
C GLU A 1036 -15.79 22.45 33.02
N ALA A 1037 -16.08 22.68 31.72
CA ALA A 1037 -16.42 24.00 31.21
C ALA A 1037 -17.79 24.51 31.72
N ARG A 1038 -18.73 23.60 32.04
CA ARG A 1038 -20.03 23.95 32.66
C ARG A 1038 -19.92 24.33 34.12
N THR A 1039 -18.85 23.90 34.80
CA THR A 1039 -18.63 24.11 36.24
C THR A 1039 -17.56 25.16 36.55
N ALA A 1040 -16.88 25.69 35.52
CA ALA A 1040 -15.90 26.76 35.63
C ALA A 1040 -16.48 28.01 36.32
N SER A 1041 -15.88 28.39 37.44
CA SER A 1041 -16.31 29.52 38.28
C SER A 1041 -15.75 30.85 37.76
N ALA A 1042 -16.18 31.32 36.59
CA ALA A 1042 -15.98 32.71 36.20
C ALA A 1042 -17.02 33.62 36.90
N SER A 1043 -16.71 34.91 37.04
CA SER A 1043 -17.59 35.89 37.67
C SER A 1043 -18.90 36.04 36.89
N SER A 1044 -19.94 35.27 37.27
CA SER A 1044 -21.25 35.32 36.59
C SER A 1044 -21.86 36.71 36.74
N VAL A 1045 -22.15 37.37 35.63
CA VAL A 1045 -22.75 38.71 35.63
C VAL A 1045 -24.25 38.55 35.40
N ASN A 1046 -25.05 38.98 36.37
CA ASN A 1046 -26.51 38.98 36.21
C ASN A 1046 -26.91 40.14 35.29
N TYR A 1047 -27.40 39.82 34.10
CA TYR A 1047 -27.91 40.82 33.15
C TYR A 1047 -29.32 41.28 33.53
N THR A 1048 -29.54 42.59 33.53
CA THR A 1048 -30.80 43.21 33.94
C THR A 1048 -31.98 42.89 33.01
N ASP A 1049 -31.69 42.52 31.78
CA ASP A 1049 -32.66 42.13 30.74
C ASP A 1049 -32.86 40.61 30.62
N VAL A 1050 -32.28 39.82 31.53
CA VAL A 1050 -32.50 38.38 31.64
C VAL A 1050 -33.15 38.08 32.98
N SER A 1051 -34.47 37.88 32.97
CA SER A 1051 -35.20 37.45 34.18
C SER A 1051 -34.65 36.10 34.69
N ALA A 1052 -34.64 35.90 36.01
CA ALA A 1052 -34.32 34.60 36.61
C ALA A 1052 -35.27 33.47 36.14
N THR A 1053 -36.47 33.82 35.68
CA THR A 1053 -37.45 32.87 35.10
C THR A 1053 -37.36 32.76 33.58
N HIS A 1054 -36.40 33.43 32.94
CA HIS A 1054 -36.20 33.34 31.50
C HIS A 1054 -35.76 31.92 31.13
N TRP A 1055 -36.34 31.35 30.07
CA TRP A 1055 -36.12 29.94 29.69
C TRP A 1055 -34.64 29.61 29.43
N ALA A 1056 -33.88 30.57 28.91
CA ALA A 1056 -32.45 30.44 28.63
C ALA A 1056 -31.54 30.97 29.75
N ALA A 1057 -32.07 31.38 30.92
CA ALA A 1057 -31.26 32.02 31.96
C ALA A 1057 -30.05 31.18 32.39
N SER A 1058 -30.26 29.87 32.61
CA SER A 1058 -29.18 28.95 32.98
C SER A 1058 -28.17 28.74 31.85
N ASP A 1059 -28.64 28.64 30.60
CA ASP A 1059 -27.75 28.40 29.46
C ASP A 1059 -26.91 29.64 29.11
N ILE A 1060 -27.49 30.84 29.23
CA ILE A 1060 -26.78 32.11 29.12
C ILE A 1060 -25.68 32.17 30.18
N GLN A 1061 -25.99 31.81 31.43
CA GLN A 1061 -25.01 31.80 32.51
C GLN A 1061 -23.86 30.81 32.24
N LYS A 1062 -24.15 29.62 31.71
CA LYS A 1062 -23.12 28.62 31.36
C LYS A 1062 -22.22 29.11 30.22
N ALA A 1063 -22.80 29.59 29.13
CA ALA A 1063 -22.04 30.09 27.98
C ALA A 1063 -21.18 31.32 28.35
N GLN A 1064 -21.66 32.16 29.28
CA GLN A 1064 -20.89 33.27 29.83
C GLN A 1064 -19.77 32.79 30.75
N SER A 1065 -20.05 31.83 31.63
CA SER A 1065 -19.06 31.33 32.61
C SER A 1065 -17.91 30.59 31.93
N ALA A 1066 -18.19 29.94 30.80
CA ALA A 1066 -17.18 29.34 29.93
C ALA A 1066 -16.39 30.38 29.10
N GLY A 1067 -16.71 31.66 29.18
CA GLY A 1067 -16.03 32.72 28.44
C GLY A 1067 -16.36 32.79 26.94
N ILE A 1068 -17.28 31.95 26.46
CA ILE A 1068 -17.62 31.84 25.03
C ILE A 1068 -18.55 33.00 24.61
N MET A 1069 -19.59 33.29 25.39
CA MET A 1069 -20.61 34.28 25.03
C MET A 1069 -20.82 35.32 26.13
N ASN A 1070 -20.43 36.56 25.83
CA ASN A 1070 -20.59 37.72 26.73
C ASN A 1070 -21.81 38.56 26.36
N GLY A 1071 -22.29 39.36 27.32
CA GLY A 1071 -23.33 40.37 27.12
C GLY A 1071 -22.91 41.47 26.15
N MET A 1072 -23.91 42.19 25.62
CA MET A 1072 -23.69 43.34 24.72
C MET A 1072 -22.99 44.49 25.45
N ASN A 1073 -23.20 44.60 26.75
CA ASN A 1073 -22.48 45.46 27.66
C ASN A 1073 -22.47 44.84 29.07
N ALA A 1074 -21.93 45.58 30.05
CA ALA A 1074 -21.80 45.11 31.43
C ALA A 1074 -23.14 44.75 32.12
N THR A 1075 -24.29 45.19 31.60
CA THR A 1075 -25.61 45.05 32.26
C THR A 1075 -26.70 44.44 31.39
N GLN A 1076 -26.46 44.27 30.08
CA GLN A 1076 -27.44 43.77 29.12
C GLN A 1076 -26.88 42.62 28.28
N PHE A 1077 -27.66 41.55 28.17
CA PHE A 1077 -27.37 40.42 27.29
C PHE A 1077 -28.05 40.50 25.93
N ALA A 1078 -29.20 41.16 25.85
CA ALA A 1078 -30.14 41.18 24.73
C ALA A 1078 -30.60 39.77 24.29
N PRO A 1079 -31.27 38.99 25.16
CA PRO A 1079 -31.59 37.58 24.89
C PRO A 1079 -32.43 37.36 23.63
N GLU A 1080 -33.37 38.25 23.35
CA GLU A 1080 -34.26 38.18 22.18
C GLU A 1080 -33.69 38.84 20.92
N GLY A 1081 -32.50 39.46 21.01
CA GLY A 1081 -31.82 40.06 19.86
C GLY A 1081 -31.27 38.99 18.92
N SER A 1082 -31.40 39.18 17.60
CA SER A 1082 -30.76 38.31 16.61
C SER A 1082 -29.23 38.41 16.68
N ILE A 1083 -28.54 37.30 16.48
CA ILE A 1083 -27.08 37.30 16.41
C ILE A 1083 -26.58 37.78 15.04
N THR A 1084 -25.52 38.58 15.03
CA THR A 1084 -24.86 39.00 13.79
C THR A 1084 -23.70 38.07 13.40
N ARG A 1085 -23.25 38.14 12.15
CA ARG A 1085 -22.09 37.40 11.64
C ARG A 1085 -20.81 37.70 12.41
N ALA A 1086 -20.55 38.96 12.76
CA ALA A 1086 -19.41 39.34 13.60
C ALA A 1086 -19.48 38.75 15.01
N GLN A 1087 -20.69 38.68 15.60
CA GLN A 1087 -20.90 38.06 16.90
C GLN A 1087 -20.66 36.54 16.85
N MET A 1088 -21.12 35.86 15.79
CA MET A 1088 -20.86 34.44 15.60
C MET A 1088 -19.37 34.16 15.40
N ALA A 1089 -18.66 34.97 14.60
CA ALA A 1089 -17.23 34.84 14.41
C ALA A 1089 -16.46 34.95 15.74
N THR A 1090 -16.85 35.91 16.59
CA THR A 1090 -16.24 36.09 17.91
C THR A 1090 -16.52 34.91 18.85
N ILE A 1091 -17.72 34.33 18.80
CA ILE A 1091 -18.07 33.12 19.56
C ILE A 1091 -17.23 31.94 19.11
N ALA A 1092 -17.13 31.70 17.81
CA ALA A 1092 -16.33 30.61 17.24
C ALA A 1092 -14.84 30.76 17.59
N TYR A 1093 -14.30 31.98 17.48
CA TYR A 1093 -12.92 32.28 17.86
C TYR A 1093 -12.63 31.98 19.34
N ARG A 1094 -13.54 32.34 20.25
CA ARG A 1094 -13.40 32.03 21.69
C ARG A 1094 -13.54 30.55 22.00
N TRP A 1095 -14.48 29.88 21.34
CA TRP A 1095 -14.65 28.43 21.46
C TRP A 1095 -13.36 27.69 21.08
N MET A 1096 -12.73 28.10 19.97
CA MET A 1096 -11.47 27.50 19.51
C MET A 1096 -10.32 27.76 20.48
N GLN A 1097 -10.19 28.97 21.03
CA GLN A 1097 -9.18 29.25 22.05
C GLN A 1097 -9.34 28.40 23.32
N GLN A 1098 -10.57 28.05 23.71
CA GLN A 1098 -10.82 27.20 24.86
C GLN A 1098 -10.40 25.73 24.61
N GLN A 1099 -10.35 25.29 23.35
CA GLN A 1099 -9.96 23.93 22.95
C GLN A 1099 -8.43 23.76 22.80
N SER A 1100 -7.67 24.87 22.76
CA SER A 1100 -6.21 24.85 22.69
C SER A 1100 -5.62 24.87 24.11
N THR A 1101 -5.02 23.77 24.55
CA THR A 1101 -4.40 23.63 25.90
C THR A 1101 -3.08 24.38 26.09
N ASP A 1102 -2.64 25.16 25.10
CA ASP A 1102 -1.46 26.01 25.21
C ASP A 1102 -1.82 27.45 25.60
N ALA A 1103 -1.93 27.67 26.91
CA ALA A 1103 -2.03 28.99 27.50
C ALA A 1103 -0.68 29.74 27.44
N THR A 1104 -0.26 30.16 26.24
CA THR A 1104 0.69 31.27 26.11
C THR A 1104 0.24 32.20 25.00
N SER A 1105 -0.32 33.34 25.41
CA SER A 1105 -0.69 34.44 24.54
C SER A 1105 0.49 34.88 23.67
N SER A 1106 0.39 34.67 22.36
CA SER A 1106 1.15 35.41 21.36
C SER A 1106 0.22 35.78 20.22
N THR A 1107 -0.24 37.02 20.27
CA THR A 1107 -0.69 37.83 19.14
C THR A 1107 0.33 37.71 18.01
N SER A 1108 0.14 36.75 17.11
CA SER A 1108 0.93 36.62 15.88
C SER A 1108 0.09 37.15 14.72
N GLN A 1109 0.60 38.25 14.19
CA GLN A 1109 0.13 39.04 13.07
C GLN A 1109 -0.37 38.24 11.88
N ALA A 1110 -1.38 38.82 11.24
CA ALA A 1110 -1.92 38.45 9.95
C ALA A 1110 -0.84 38.16 8.90
N THR A 1111 -0.93 36.98 8.30
CA THR A 1111 -0.32 36.65 7.00
C THR A 1111 -1.45 36.41 6.00
N ASP A 1112 -1.63 37.39 5.12
CA ASP A 1112 -2.27 37.36 3.80
C ASP A 1112 -3.52 36.48 3.63
N GLY A 1113 -4.57 36.79 4.39
CA GLY A 1113 -5.94 36.36 4.12
C GLY A 1113 -6.75 37.54 3.58
N ALA A 1114 -7.56 37.31 2.54
CA ALA A 1114 -8.34 38.35 1.87
C ALA A 1114 -8.97 39.37 2.83
N VAL A 1115 -8.55 40.63 2.73
CA VAL A 1115 -9.13 41.74 3.49
C VAL A 1115 -10.54 41.99 2.96
N PHE A 1116 -11.56 41.74 3.79
CA PHE A 1116 -12.93 42.07 3.42
C PHE A 1116 -13.10 43.59 3.34
N THR A 1117 -13.69 44.06 2.24
CA THR A 1117 -13.87 45.48 1.95
C THR A 1117 -14.74 46.22 2.98
N ASP A 1118 -15.56 45.49 3.75
CA ASP A 1118 -16.45 45.99 4.79
C ASP A 1118 -15.98 45.67 6.23
N VAL A 1119 -14.77 45.14 6.39
CA VAL A 1119 -14.17 44.87 7.71
C VAL A 1119 -12.93 45.73 7.90
N SER A 1120 -13.09 46.84 8.63
CA SER A 1120 -11.96 47.69 9.01
C SER A 1120 -11.05 46.99 10.03
N ALA A 1121 -9.75 47.29 10.00
CA ALA A 1121 -8.81 46.82 11.02
C ALA A 1121 -9.24 47.19 12.46
N ASP A 1122 -9.90 48.34 12.63
CA ASP A 1122 -10.41 48.81 13.93
C ASP A 1122 -11.78 48.20 14.34
N LEU A 1123 -12.35 47.29 13.53
CA LEU A 1123 -13.60 46.63 13.88
C LEU A 1123 -13.35 45.69 15.08
N TRP A 1124 -14.21 45.76 16.10
CA TRP A 1124 -14.09 44.95 17.32
C TRP A 1124 -14.05 43.43 17.09
N ALA A 1125 -14.51 42.96 15.93
CA ALA A 1125 -14.52 41.56 15.52
C ALA A 1125 -13.45 41.23 14.47
N SER A 1126 -12.58 42.17 14.09
CA SER A 1126 -11.64 42.02 12.96
C SER A 1126 -10.72 40.80 13.09
N ASP A 1127 -10.11 40.62 14.26
CA ASP A 1127 -9.25 39.46 14.56
C ASP A 1127 -10.02 38.14 14.50
N ALA A 1128 -11.24 38.14 15.06
CA ALA A 1128 -12.09 36.96 15.08
C ALA A 1128 -12.56 36.59 13.66
N ILE A 1129 -12.93 37.57 12.84
CA ILE A 1129 -13.33 37.39 11.44
C ILE A 1129 -12.16 36.83 10.62
N THR A 1130 -10.97 37.40 10.80
CA THR A 1130 -9.75 36.93 10.14
C THR A 1130 -9.44 35.49 10.52
N TYR A 1131 -9.55 35.14 11.81
CA TYR A 1131 -9.34 33.78 12.29
C TYR A 1131 -10.35 32.78 11.74
N VAL A 1132 -11.66 33.09 11.80
CA VAL A 1132 -12.67 32.14 11.31
C VAL A 1132 -12.62 31.95 9.80
N GLN A 1133 -12.14 32.96 9.07
CA GLN A 1133 -11.87 32.85 7.63
C GLN A 1133 -10.65 31.96 7.37
N SER A 1134 -9.53 32.17 8.07
CA SER A 1134 -8.33 31.35 7.88
C SER A 1134 -8.51 29.91 8.34
N ALA A 1135 -9.34 29.69 9.36
CA ALA A 1135 -9.73 28.36 9.84
C ALA A 1135 -10.84 27.71 9.01
N GLY A 1136 -11.36 28.38 7.96
CA GLY A 1136 -12.44 27.86 7.12
C GLY A 1136 -13.79 27.68 7.82
N LEU A 1137 -13.98 28.28 9.01
CA LEU A 1137 -15.19 28.15 9.84
C LEU A 1137 -16.34 29.04 9.34
N MET A 1138 -16.02 30.22 8.80
CA MET A 1138 -16.99 31.12 8.17
C MET A 1138 -16.33 31.78 6.97
N THR A 1139 -17.03 31.81 5.84
CA THR A 1139 -16.56 32.47 4.62
C THR A 1139 -17.26 33.80 4.37
N GLY A 1140 -16.56 34.74 3.74
CA GLY A 1140 -17.18 35.96 3.18
C GLY A 1140 -17.90 35.71 1.86
N TYR A 1141 -18.47 36.77 1.32
CA TYR A 1141 -19.23 36.78 0.07
C TYR A 1141 -18.32 37.11 -1.12
N ASN A 1142 -18.75 36.70 -2.32
CA ASN A 1142 -18.00 36.89 -3.56
C ASN A 1142 -17.82 38.36 -3.99
N ASP A 1143 -18.57 39.28 -3.39
CA ASP A 1143 -18.39 40.72 -3.55
C ASP A 1143 -17.22 41.28 -2.71
N GLY A 1144 -16.47 40.40 -2.02
CA GLY A 1144 -15.36 40.76 -1.16
C GLY A 1144 -15.80 41.31 0.21
N THR A 1145 -17.05 41.09 0.62
CA THR A 1145 -17.58 41.51 1.92
C THR A 1145 -17.75 40.35 2.89
N PHE A 1146 -17.66 40.60 4.20
CA PHE A 1146 -18.01 39.63 5.25
C PHE A 1146 -19.45 39.81 5.76
N LYS A 1147 -20.00 41.01 5.63
CA LYS A 1147 -21.28 41.51 6.18
C LYS A 1147 -21.36 41.32 7.69
N PRO A 1148 -20.49 41.98 8.47
CA PRO A 1148 -20.37 41.75 9.91
C PRO A 1148 -21.67 42.01 10.70
N ASP A 1149 -22.52 42.91 10.20
CA ASP A 1149 -23.78 43.31 10.82
C ASP A 1149 -25.01 42.50 10.35
N ASP A 1150 -24.85 41.67 9.32
CA ASP A 1150 -25.94 40.81 8.85
C ASP A 1150 -26.27 39.74 9.90
N LYS A 1151 -27.56 39.42 10.00
CA LYS A 1151 -28.10 38.48 10.98
C LYS A 1151 -28.02 37.05 10.46
N LEU A 1152 -27.68 36.09 11.33
CA LEU A 1152 -27.68 34.67 10.97
C LEU A 1152 -29.08 34.08 11.04
N THR A 1153 -29.45 33.32 10.02
CA THR A 1153 -30.58 32.38 10.06
C THR A 1153 -30.24 31.16 10.92
N ARG A 1154 -31.26 30.41 11.34
CA ARG A 1154 -31.08 29.16 12.11
C ARG A 1154 -30.34 28.10 11.29
N ALA A 1155 -30.60 28.01 9.99
CA ALA A 1155 -29.91 27.07 9.11
C ALA A 1155 -28.41 27.39 8.97
N GLU A 1156 -28.06 28.68 8.78
CA GLU A 1156 -26.65 29.10 8.73
C GLU A 1156 -25.93 28.88 10.07
N ALA A 1157 -26.60 29.18 11.18
CA ALA A 1157 -26.06 28.96 12.52
C ALA A 1157 -25.75 27.48 12.77
N VAL A 1158 -26.65 26.56 12.39
CA VAL A 1158 -26.42 25.12 12.51
C VAL A 1158 -25.22 24.66 11.67
N LYS A 1159 -25.08 25.17 10.44
CA LYS A 1159 -23.93 24.80 9.58
C LYS A 1159 -22.60 25.19 10.23
N VAL A 1160 -22.51 26.42 10.76
CA VAL A 1160 -21.29 26.87 11.47
C VAL A 1160 -21.05 26.06 12.75
N LEU A 1161 -22.11 25.80 13.54
CA LEU A 1161 -22.01 25.07 14.80
C LEU A 1161 -21.67 23.59 14.61
N ASN A 1162 -22.15 22.93 13.55
CA ASN A 1162 -21.79 21.56 13.24
C ASN A 1162 -20.29 21.44 12.98
N VAL A 1163 -19.71 22.35 12.20
CA VAL A 1163 -18.25 22.41 12.02
C VAL A 1163 -17.54 22.66 13.35
N LEU A 1164 -18.02 23.63 14.15
CA LEU A 1164 -17.43 23.98 15.45
C LEU A 1164 -17.46 22.83 16.48
N PHE A 1165 -18.52 22.03 16.46
CA PHE A 1165 -18.71 20.88 17.35
C PHE A 1165 -18.20 19.57 16.76
N LYS A 1166 -17.54 19.61 15.59
CA LYS A 1166 -17.07 18.44 14.84
C LYS A 1166 -18.19 17.42 14.57
N ARG A 1167 -19.41 17.91 14.33
CA ARG A 1167 -20.58 17.11 13.95
C ARG A 1167 -20.71 17.08 12.44
N THR A 1168 -20.88 15.88 11.89
CA THR A 1168 -21.13 15.71 10.46
C THR A 1168 -22.63 15.77 10.16
N PRO A 1169 -23.03 16.26 8.97
CA PRO A 1169 -24.43 16.20 8.52
C PRO A 1169 -24.99 14.77 8.53
N ALA A 1170 -26.26 14.59 8.87
CA ALA A 1170 -26.89 13.29 9.01
C ALA A 1170 -27.15 12.65 7.64
N THR A 1171 -26.71 11.41 7.44
CA THR A 1171 -26.91 10.65 6.19
C THR A 1171 -27.93 9.53 6.38
N GLY A 1172 -28.88 9.37 5.45
CA GLY A 1172 -29.87 8.28 5.47
C GLY A 1172 -31.21 8.59 6.14
N VAL A 1173 -31.39 9.79 6.68
CA VAL A 1173 -32.67 10.26 7.22
C VAL A 1173 -33.59 10.64 6.07
N ASN A 1174 -34.47 9.73 5.63
CA ASN A 1174 -35.41 9.99 4.53
C ASN A 1174 -36.74 10.60 5.00
N THR A 1175 -36.97 10.63 6.32
CA THR A 1175 -38.18 11.22 6.92
C THR A 1175 -37.77 12.48 7.67
N PRO A 1176 -38.17 13.69 7.22
CA PRO A 1176 -37.84 14.93 7.91
C PRO A 1176 -38.32 14.93 9.36
N SER A 1177 -37.45 15.35 10.28
CA SER A 1177 -37.86 15.62 11.68
C SER A 1177 -38.77 16.83 11.78
N PHE A 1178 -38.73 17.71 10.77
CA PHE A 1178 -39.48 18.97 10.75
C PHE A 1178 -40.27 19.13 9.46
N THR A 1179 -41.50 19.63 9.57
CA THR A 1179 -42.44 19.75 8.45
C THR A 1179 -42.08 20.82 7.43
N ASP A 1180 -41.30 21.82 7.85
CA ASP A 1180 -40.86 22.96 7.04
C ASP A 1180 -39.42 22.82 6.51
N VAL A 1181 -38.77 21.67 6.75
CA VAL A 1181 -37.44 21.36 6.21
C VAL A 1181 -37.54 20.14 5.30
N PRO A 1182 -37.90 20.31 4.01
CA PRO A 1182 -37.93 19.19 3.08
C PRO A 1182 -36.52 18.61 2.90
N ALA A 1183 -36.43 17.33 2.52
CA ALA A 1183 -35.14 16.67 2.27
C ALA A 1183 -34.29 17.34 1.16
N THR A 1184 -34.90 18.21 0.34
CA THR A 1184 -34.23 19.02 -0.69
C THR A 1184 -33.69 20.35 -0.17
N HIS A 1185 -33.94 20.71 1.09
CA HIS A 1185 -33.41 21.93 1.71
C HIS A 1185 -31.89 21.82 1.86
N TRP A 1186 -31.15 22.87 1.50
CA TRP A 1186 -29.68 22.84 1.48
C TRP A 1186 -29.03 22.51 2.83
N ALA A 1187 -29.69 22.90 3.94
CA ALA A 1187 -29.27 22.60 5.31
C ALA A 1187 -29.94 21.36 5.93
N TYR A 1188 -30.69 20.56 5.16
CA TYR A 1188 -31.47 19.44 5.70
C TYR A 1188 -30.64 18.49 6.56
N ALA A 1189 -29.54 17.96 6.00
CA ALA A 1189 -28.69 17.00 6.69
C ALA A 1189 -28.02 17.61 7.95
N ASP A 1190 -27.65 18.89 7.88
CA ASP A 1190 -27.10 19.64 9.01
C ASP A 1190 -28.12 19.82 10.14
N ILE A 1191 -29.37 20.12 9.79
CA ILE A 1191 -30.48 20.29 10.73
C ILE A 1191 -30.84 18.96 11.40
N GLU A 1192 -30.89 17.88 10.63
CA GLU A 1192 -31.14 16.53 11.16
C GLU A 1192 -30.01 16.11 12.12
N ALA A 1193 -28.74 16.33 11.77
CA ALA A 1193 -27.59 16.04 12.66
C ALA A 1193 -27.61 16.85 13.98
N ALA A 1194 -28.15 18.07 13.93
CA ALA A 1194 -28.22 18.94 15.09
C ALA A 1194 -29.37 18.57 16.05
N ALA A 1195 -30.46 18.00 15.52
CA ALA A 1195 -31.71 17.75 16.21
C ALA A 1195 -31.94 16.28 16.61
N GLN A 1196 -31.20 15.34 16.02
CA GLN A 1196 -31.29 13.91 16.34
C GLN A 1196 -30.21 13.45 17.34
N LYS A 1197 -30.37 12.23 17.87
CA LYS A 1197 -29.54 11.60 18.92
C LYS A 1197 -28.60 10.55 18.36
#